data_AF-A0A094AE21-F1
#
_entry.id   AF-A0A094AE21-F1
#
_cell.length_a   1.000
_cell.length_b   1.000
_cell.length_c   1.000
_cell.angle_alpha   90.00
_cell.angle_beta   90.00
_cell.angle_gamma   90.00
#
_symmetry.space_group_name_H-M   'P 1'
#
loop_
_entity.id
_entity.type
_entity.pdbx_description
1 polymer ?
#
loop_
_entity_poly.entity_id
_entity_poly.type
_entity_poly.pdbx_seq_one_letter_code
_entity_poly.pdbx_strand_id
1 'polypeptide(L)'
;MPLGKHFINGVSDPVIRGLRSIASQDPSLRVIESEKVLYRQQDLEKVLLLSGGGSGHEPAHAGYVGQGMLDICVAGEIFASPSATQVLAGLQALPSPKGILMIVKNYTGDKLNFGLAAEKAKALGVQVNAVFVGDDVSVEGNELVGRRGLAGVVFVHKIAGAVASAGGTLDEVTTAAQKAANQLFTVGVSLDRCDVPNRELKDGLPHSELEYGMGEGNETKSKNTSNKQAGIHNEPGVRRANIPKPSVTISNLLQLLEPSTQLPEHKRVAVMINNLGGVSVLELNIVADEVITQLRVGGCDLRRIVVGTFVSSLNGPGFSITILRLSQDMEKSLNAETKVANWPNFIGVPCDAIIARNMCKAKSNAAATIDEVGEAAASSILPISSKLAYDILSSIVASVSKDEPQITHYDTIAGDGDCGETLLKGVQAAAVSIEPFRGQIVGLHELFSALTRSVESSTGGTSGAIYAIFFNALSNSIRNTPQGSRSMTAVMAAALSAALSQLFSYTTARCGHKTLMDALIPFVEVFSSTLDVRTAVEAANEGAQATRALKAVLGRASYVGDEAFDVDGGIPDPGALGVRFGPLHAFEMASFDESAFTDDPTLNGSSPTNLSAVSTYDGYSNDPGFIESQKEFRTLLFHTAREGPTRVGTPEPGADEASYPNGKLPTSVCHIKSIVSTSERVTWLKNYIDEVAPWLDMFDVQQTFGRKITLLAKSSAPLTYAILAIAARQMERQKRLSGDYNSLQLYQESIALLTPQLQARDPNILAACVILCCLEMMSAAPRNWRKHLDGCAALFESYGIHGFGTGIPQAVFWCYARMDLCAAIISEGEQSSVLALNNWLPSNINFSQAGNLFRSSGMPDMYANYSVWLCARACHLSWTQNKQQHDQDGAFQEPFIHSWHQLWLEVHTWAQDRPDEMRELELGVNESQSQCGTFPFILFSAPCAISANQLYHTSCILLLESKPASIDSRTLGRSGSVIWHAHRICGISLTNSHHGCLNNAIQPLWLAGKYLSHPVEHKSVIDLYSKIENITGWSATWRIRDLRRLWGYAGDDTLN
;
A
#
# COMPACT_ATOMS: atom_id res chain seq x y z
N MET A 1 -20.14 9.04 21.33
CA MET A 1 -18.79 9.65 21.42
C MET A 1 -18.45 9.93 22.87
N PRO A 2 -17.19 9.79 23.30
CA PRO A 2 -16.77 10.17 24.64
C PRO A 2 -16.69 11.71 24.71
N LEU A 3 -17.83 12.35 24.88
CA LEU A 3 -17.92 13.76 25.25
C LEU A 3 -17.20 13.93 26.61
N GLY A 4 -16.31 14.92 26.77
CA GLY A 4 -15.69 15.22 28.07
C GLY A 4 -14.19 14.94 28.25
N LYS A 5 -13.47 14.46 27.22
CA LYS A 5 -12.07 14.03 27.38
C LYS A 5 -11.11 14.87 26.54
N HIS A 6 -10.21 15.58 27.21
CA HIS A 6 -9.19 16.41 26.59
C HIS A 6 -7.79 16.14 27.14
N PHE A 7 -6.78 16.11 26.27
CA PHE A 7 -5.36 16.06 26.65
C PHE A 7 -4.81 17.40 27.17
N ILE A 8 -5.64 18.43 27.27
CA ILE A 8 -5.26 19.76 27.79
C ILE A 8 -5.75 20.00 29.23
N ASN A 9 -6.44 19.02 29.83
CA ASN A 9 -6.80 19.06 31.24
C ASN A 9 -5.54 19.11 32.12
N GLY A 10 -5.45 20.08 33.02
CA GLY A 10 -4.28 20.30 33.89
C GLY A 10 -3.10 21.02 33.24
N VAL A 11 -3.22 21.51 32.00
CA VAL A 11 -2.20 22.33 31.34
C VAL A 11 -2.44 23.80 31.64
N SER A 12 -1.45 24.52 32.20
CA SER A 12 -1.60 25.92 32.63
C SER A 12 -1.91 26.89 31.48
N ASP A 13 -1.26 26.71 30.32
CA ASP A 13 -1.36 27.62 29.16
C ASP A 13 -1.38 26.82 27.85
N PRO A 14 -2.48 26.11 27.54
CA PRO A 14 -2.55 25.23 26.38
C PRO A 14 -2.34 25.99 25.06
N VAL A 15 -2.83 27.22 24.95
CA VAL A 15 -2.66 28.08 23.78
C VAL A 15 -1.18 28.37 23.50
N ILE A 16 -0.42 28.79 24.51
CA ILE A 16 1.02 29.08 24.35
C ILE A 16 1.81 27.84 24.00
N ARG A 17 1.51 26.69 24.62
CA ARG A 17 2.17 25.42 24.25
C ARG A 17 1.87 25.04 22.80
N GLY A 18 0.64 25.26 22.34
CA GLY A 18 0.26 25.12 20.92
C GLY A 18 1.09 26.01 20.00
N LEU A 19 1.17 27.32 20.30
CA LEU A 19 1.95 28.27 19.49
C LEU A 19 3.45 27.94 19.47
N ARG A 20 4.04 27.54 20.60
CA ARG A 20 5.44 27.08 20.66
C ARG A 20 5.69 25.88 19.77
N SER A 21 4.76 24.91 19.75
CA SER A 21 4.85 23.75 18.86
C SER A 21 4.85 24.20 17.39
N ILE A 22 3.94 25.09 17.00
CA ILE A 22 3.90 25.62 15.63
C ILE A 22 5.20 26.36 15.28
N ALA A 23 5.71 27.22 16.17
CA ALA A 23 6.95 27.94 15.95
C ALA A 23 8.18 27.02 15.82
N SER A 24 8.16 25.84 16.43
CA SER A 24 9.24 24.85 16.31
C SER A 24 9.29 24.15 14.94
N GLN A 25 8.20 24.23 14.16
CA GLN A 25 8.10 23.57 12.85
C GLN A 25 8.69 24.40 11.70
N ASP A 26 8.84 25.71 11.87
CA ASP A 26 9.42 26.61 10.85
C ASP A 26 10.40 27.61 11.52
N PRO A 27 11.69 27.59 11.16
CA PRO A 27 12.71 28.44 11.78
C PRO A 27 12.51 29.94 11.52
N SER A 28 11.59 30.35 10.64
CA SER A 28 11.19 31.74 10.44
C SER A 28 10.13 32.22 11.44
N LEU A 29 9.46 31.32 12.17
CA LEU A 29 8.40 31.69 13.11
C LEU A 29 8.94 32.05 14.49
N ARG A 30 8.29 33.01 15.14
CA ARG A 30 8.61 33.50 16.49
C ARG A 30 7.33 33.71 17.27
N VAL A 31 7.42 33.57 18.60
CA VAL A 31 6.28 33.77 19.52
C VAL A 31 6.60 34.86 20.53
N ILE A 32 5.71 35.84 20.66
CA ILE A 32 5.68 36.77 21.79
C ILE A 32 4.74 36.16 22.83
N GLU A 33 5.30 35.41 23.77
CA GLU A 33 4.50 34.58 24.69
C GLU A 33 3.61 35.40 25.62
N SER A 34 4.06 36.56 26.07
CA SER A 34 3.28 37.43 26.96
C SER A 34 1.97 37.90 26.32
N GLU A 35 1.94 38.03 24.99
CA GLU A 35 0.79 38.54 24.23
C GLU A 35 0.14 37.50 23.32
N LYS A 36 0.65 36.26 23.32
CA LYS A 36 0.19 35.14 22.47
C LYS A 36 0.20 35.47 20.97
N VAL A 37 1.24 36.15 20.51
CA VAL A 37 1.43 36.52 19.10
C VAL A 37 2.41 35.56 18.45
N LEU A 38 2.00 34.92 17.36
CA LEU A 38 2.88 34.17 16.46
C LEU A 38 3.12 35.02 15.21
N TYR A 39 4.38 35.21 14.82
CA TYR A 39 4.70 35.97 13.62
C TYR A 39 5.87 35.36 12.85
N ARG A 40 5.94 35.68 11.56
CA ARG A 40 7.02 35.25 10.67
C ARG A 40 8.09 36.33 10.55
N GLN A 41 9.29 36.06 11.06
CA GLN A 41 10.45 36.91 10.86
C GLN A 41 10.80 36.98 9.36
N GLN A 42 10.84 38.20 8.80
CA GLN A 42 11.11 38.44 7.38
C GLN A 42 11.58 39.87 7.13
N ASP A 43 12.36 40.06 6.06
CA ASP A 43 12.85 41.37 5.60
C ASP A 43 12.18 41.81 4.28
N LEU A 44 11.01 41.24 3.94
CA LEU A 44 10.32 41.54 2.69
C LEU A 44 9.56 42.87 2.78
N GLU A 45 9.82 43.79 1.85
CA GLU A 45 9.05 45.02 1.68
C GLU A 45 7.70 44.75 0.99
N LYS A 46 6.72 44.25 1.74
CA LYS A 46 5.33 44.02 1.30
C LYS A 46 4.32 44.51 2.35
N VAL A 47 3.04 44.55 1.98
CA VAL A 47 1.94 44.67 2.95
C VAL A 47 1.94 43.45 3.86
N LEU A 48 1.92 43.67 5.18
CA LEU A 48 1.82 42.57 6.13
C LEU A 48 0.36 42.17 6.35
N LEU A 49 0.12 40.88 6.51
CA LEU A 49 -1.20 40.33 6.80
C LEU A 49 -1.29 39.85 8.25
N LEU A 50 -2.27 40.38 8.97
CA LEU A 50 -2.56 40.03 10.36
C LEU A 50 -3.95 39.42 10.45
N SER A 51 -4.07 38.28 11.15
CA SER A 51 -5.36 37.74 11.56
C SER A 51 -5.30 37.21 13.00
N GLY A 52 -6.40 36.70 13.51
CA GLY A 52 -6.49 36.22 14.88
C GLY A 52 -7.93 35.98 15.34
N GLY A 53 -8.07 35.75 16.63
CA GLY A 53 -9.34 35.42 17.29
C GLY A 53 -9.13 34.46 18.45
N GLY A 54 -10.23 33.95 19.01
CA GLY A 54 -10.15 32.90 20.03
C GLY A 54 -9.45 31.64 19.52
N SER A 55 -8.77 30.95 20.43
CA SER A 55 -8.15 29.63 20.17
C SER A 55 -9.20 28.52 20.16
N GLY A 56 -8.84 27.32 19.69
CA GLY A 56 -9.76 26.18 19.56
C GLY A 56 -10.33 25.98 18.16
N HIS A 57 -9.79 26.69 17.16
CA HIS A 57 -10.14 26.56 15.74
C HIS A 57 -8.96 26.08 14.88
N GLU A 58 -7.93 25.53 15.51
CA GLU A 58 -6.69 25.12 14.85
C GLU A 58 -7.00 24.16 13.67
N PRO A 59 -6.38 24.35 12.49
CA PRO A 59 -5.19 25.18 12.25
C PRO A 59 -5.43 26.69 12.16
N ALA A 60 -6.68 27.17 12.15
CA ALA A 60 -6.93 28.61 12.15
C ALA A 60 -6.57 29.29 13.48
N HIS A 61 -5.79 30.37 13.51
CA HIS A 61 -5.10 31.02 12.38
C HIS A 61 -3.60 30.76 12.35
N ALA A 62 -3.02 30.25 13.43
CA ALA A 62 -1.59 30.08 13.60
C ALA A 62 -0.96 29.16 12.54
N GLY A 63 -1.68 28.11 12.11
CA GLY A 63 -1.25 27.21 11.04
C GLY A 63 -1.23 27.86 9.64
N TYR A 64 -1.72 29.10 9.51
CA TYR A 64 -1.69 29.86 8.25
C TYR A 64 -0.64 30.97 8.21
N VAL A 65 0.20 31.07 9.25
CA VAL A 65 1.35 32.00 9.27
C VAL A 65 2.49 31.40 8.47
N GLY A 66 2.88 32.05 7.38
CA GLY A 66 3.91 31.56 6.46
C GLY A 66 3.94 32.31 5.13
N GLN A 67 5.00 32.08 4.36
CA GLN A 67 5.17 32.71 3.04
C GLN A 67 3.98 32.40 2.12
N GLY A 68 3.30 33.45 1.62
CA GLY A 68 2.17 33.34 0.70
C GLY A 68 0.77 33.44 1.35
N MET A 69 0.68 33.51 2.68
CA MET A 69 -0.58 33.74 3.43
C MET A 69 -0.35 34.76 4.57
N LEU A 70 -0.64 34.42 5.84
CA LEU A 70 -0.54 35.34 6.96
C LEU A 70 0.92 35.58 7.37
N ASP A 71 1.20 36.78 7.87
CA ASP A 71 2.49 37.12 8.46
C ASP A 71 2.44 37.12 9.98
N ILE A 72 1.28 37.45 10.57
CA ILE A 72 1.06 37.60 12.01
C ILE A 72 -0.28 36.96 12.40
N CYS A 73 -0.28 36.18 13.48
CA CYS A 73 -1.46 35.62 14.14
C CYS A 73 -1.51 36.05 15.60
N VAL A 74 -2.65 36.59 16.03
CA VAL A 74 -2.90 36.97 17.43
C VAL A 74 -3.93 36.02 18.03
N ALA A 75 -3.51 35.19 19.00
CA ALA A 75 -4.36 34.16 19.59
C ALA A 75 -4.95 34.62 20.94
N GLY A 76 -6.27 34.59 21.06
CA GLY A 76 -6.97 34.78 22.34
C GLY A 76 -7.06 33.48 23.15
N GLU A 77 -7.80 33.51 24.26
CA GLU A 77 -8.15 32.26 24.96
C GLU A 77 -9.07 31.38 24.12
N ILE A 78 -9.30 30.15 24.57
CA ILE A 78 -10.22 29.21 23.92
C ILE A 78 -11.61 29.86 23.80
N PHE A 79 -12.04 30.08 22.56
CA PHE A 79 -13.31 30.75 22.18
C PHE A 79 -13.49 32.18 22.73
N ALA A 80 -12.41 32.91 23.02
CA ALA A 80 -12.47 34.31 23.41
C ALA A 80 -11.52 35.17 22.56
N SER A 81 -12.02 36.27 22.03
CA SER A 81 -11.24 37.22 21.24
C SER A 81 -9.97 37.69 21.97
N PRO A 82 -8.81 37.86 21.29
CA PRO A 82 -7.65 38.50 21.89
C PRO A 82 -7.98 39.94 22.28
N SER A 83 -7.35 40.43 23.34
CA SER A 83 -7.51 41.82 23.76
C SER A 83 -6.90 42.80 22.74
N ALA A 84 -7.39 44.04 22.72
CA ALA A 84 -6.80 45.09 21.89
C ALA A 84 -5.29 45.32 22.16
N THR A 85 -4.80 45.01 23.37
CA THR A 85 -3.37 45.08 23.71
C THR A 85 -2.57 44.01 22.97
N GLN A 86 -3.05 42.77 22.97
CA GLN A 86 -2.42 41.67 22.23
C GLN A 86 -2.41 41.94 20.72
N VAL A 87 -3.53 42.47 20.18
CA VAL A 87 -3.61 42.82 18.76
C VAL A 87 -2.66 43.97 18.41
N LEU A 88 -2.55 44.99 19.27
CA LEU A 88 -1.58 46.07 19.10
C LEU A 88 -0.13 45.56 19.12
N ALA A 89 0.19 44.62 20.02
CA ALA A 89 1.50 43.97 20.05
C ALA A 89 1.79 43.22 18.73
N GLY A 90 0.78 42.56 18.15
CA GLY A 90 0.86 41.97 16.82
C GLY A 90 1.15 43.00 15.73
N LEU A 91 0.44 44.14 15.72
CA LEU A 91 0.65 45.23 14.76
C LEU A 91 2.04 45.88 14.88
N GLN A 92 2.71 45.75 16.04
CA GLN A 92 4.04 46.27 16.31
C GLN A 92 5.16 45.21 16.20
N ALA A 93 4.81 43.95 15.94
CA ALA A 93 5.76 42.85 15.95
C ALA A 93 6.83 42.94 14.84
N LEU A 94 6.50 43.60 13.72
CA LEU A 94 7.37 43.75 12.55
C LEU A 94 7.29 45.17 11.97
N PRO A 95 8.37 45.71 11.39
CA PRO A 95 8.31 46.92 10.59
C PRO A 95 7.38 46.76 9.38
N SER A 96 6.48 47.72 9.18
CA SER A 96 5.45 47.66 8.12
C SER A 96 5.41 48.95 7.27
N PRO A 97 6.46 49.28 6.50
CA PRO A 97 6.51 50.52 5.72
C PRO A 97 5.42 50.62 4.63
N LYS A 98 4.89 49.47 4.18
CA LYS A 98 3.77 49.39 3.23
C LYS A 98 2.40 49.17 3.90
N GLY A 99 2.34 49.27 5.24
CA GLY A 99 1.13 49.08 6.03
C GLY A 99 0.75 47.62 6.30
N ILE A 100 -0.33 47.44 7.06
CA ILE A 100 -0.85 46.14 7.51
C ILE A 100 -2.33 46.02 7.16
N LEU A 101 -2.72 44.89 6.57
CA LEU A 101 -4.13 44.51 6.43
C LEU A 101 -4.52 43.52 7.53
N MET A 102 -5.53 43.87 8.32
CA MET A 102 -6.16 42.97 9.27
C MET A 102 -7.32 42.22 8.62
N ILE A 103 -7.31 40.89 8.67
CA ILE A 103 -8.40 40.03 8.20
C ILE A 103 -9.09 39.44 9.44
N VAL A 104 -10.32 39.89 9.72
CA VAL A 104 -10.99 39.66 11.01
C VAL A 104 -12.31 38.90 10.78
N LYS A 105 -12.56 37.85 11.56
CA LYS A 105 -13.86 37.15 11.52
C LYS A 105 -14.94 38.07 12.09
N ASN A 106 -16.14 38.09 11.51
CA ASN A 106 -17.21 39.00 11.95
C ASN A 106 -17.90 38.52 13.24
N TYR A 107 -17.19 38.64 14.37
CA TYR A 107 -17.70 38.47 15.73
C TYR A 107 -17.56 39.78 16.50
N THR A 108 -18.54 40.14 17.32
CA THR A 108 -18.54 41.43 18.05
C THR A 108 -17.26 41.66 18.85
N GLY A 109 -16.80 40.64 19.59
CA GLY A 109 -15.56 40.72 20.36
C GLY A 109 -14.33 40.96 19.47
N ASP A 110 -14.23 40.26 18.34
CA ASP A 110 -13.15 40.43 17.37
C ASP A 110 -13.20 41.83 16.73
N LYS A 111 -14.37 42.31 16.29
CA LYS A 111 -14.50 43.65 15.70
C LYS A 111 -14.06 44.76 16.65
N LEU A 112 -14.51 44.69 17.91
CA LEU A 112 -14.21 45.73 18.89
C LEU A 112 -12.73 45.74 19.27
N ASN A 113 -12.14 44.57 19.57
CA ASN A 113 -10.74 44.50 19.96
C ASN A 113 -9.78 44.85 18.82
N PHE A 114 -10.01 44.30 17.61
CA PHE A 114 -9.18 44.62 16.46
C PHE A 114 -9.38 46.06 16.00
N GLY A 115 -10.63 46.57 16.00
CA GLY A 115 -10.92 47.97 15.67
C GLY A 115 -10.21 48.95 16.61
N LEU A 116 -10.30 48.71 17.93
CA LEU A 116 -9.60 49.53 18.92
C LEU A 116 -8.08 49.47 18.75
N ALA A 117 -7.51 48.30 18.46
CA ALA A 117 -6.09 48.16 18.19
C ALA A 117 -5.67 48.89 16.91
N ALA A 118 -6.51 48.88 15.86
CA ALA A 118 -6.27 49.63 14.62
C ALA A 118 -6.18 51.13 14.88
N GLU A 119 -7.14 51.69 15.62
CA GLU A 119 -7.15 53.13 15.95
C GLU A 119 -5.94 53.52 16.81
N LYS A 120 -5.54 52.66 17.76
CA LYS A 120 -4.29 52.86 18.52
C LYS A 120 -3.05 52.82 17.64
N ALA A 121 -2.96 51.89 16.70
CA ALA A 121 -1.83 51.77 15.78
C ALA A 121 -1.75 52.96 14.80
N LYS A 122 -2.89 53.43 14.29
CA LYS A 122 -2.98 54.64 13.45
C LYS A 122 -2.52 55.88 14.21
N ALA A 123 -2.91 56.01 15.49
CA ALA A 123 -2.42 57.10 16.35
C ALA A 123 -0.90 57.08 16.57
N LEU A 124 -0.26 55.91 16.40
CA LEU A 124 1.19 55.73 16.42
C LEU A 124 1.85 55.82 15.04
N GLY A 125 1.11 56.18 13.99
CA GLY A 125 1.61 56.36 12.63
C GLY A 125 1.66 55.10 11.76
N VAL A 126 1.09 53.97 12.21
CA VAL A 126 1.02 52.73 11.42
C VAL A 126 -0.19 52.79 10.47
N GLN A 127 0.04 52.54 9.18
CA GLN A 127 -1.05 52.42 8.20
C GLN A 127 -1.73 51.06 8.33
N VAL A 128 -3.02 51.06 8.68
CA VAL A 128 -3.79 49.83 8.93
C VAL A 128 -5.17 49.89 8.25
N ASN A 129 -5.45 48.89 7.41
CA ASN A 129 -6.79 48.60 6.89
C ASN A 129 -7.36 47.33 7.54
N ALA A 130 -8.68 47.17 7.53
CA ALA A 130 -9.35 46.00 8.06
C ALA A 130 -10.44 45.48 7.11
N VAL A 131 -10.50 44.16 6.94
CA VAL A 131 -11.58 43.45 6.23
C VAL A 131 -12.24 42.50 7.20
N PHE A 132 -13.57 42.62 7.32
CA PHE A 132 -14.39 41.74 8.15
C PHE A 132 -15.02 40.65 7.30
N VAL A 133 -14.75 39.38 7.64
CA VAL A 133 -15.25 38.22 6.90
C VAL A 133 -16.53 37.72 7.56
N GLY A 134 -17.62 37.74 6.80
CA GLY A 134 -18.95 37.32 7.21
C GLY A 134 -19.58 36.36 6.20
N ASP A 135 -19.03 35.15 6.09
CA ASP A 135 -19.38 34.15 5.08
C ASP A 135 -20.55 33.23 5.47
N ASP A 136 -20.97 33.22 6.74
CA ASP A 136 -22.04 32.34 7.21
C ASP A 136 -23.43 32.71 6.65
N VAL A 137 -24.00 31.84 5.82
CA VAL A 137 -25.33 32.06 5.22
C VAL A 137 -26.47 31.47 6.06
N SER A 138 -26.16 30.71 7.11
CA SER A 138 -27.20 30.05 7.90
C SER A 138 -28.09 31.04 8.64
N VAL A 139 -27.57 32.24 8.95
CA VAL A 139 -28.31 33.32 9.59
C VAL A 139 -28.45 34.51 8.63
N GLU A 140 -29.68 35.02 8.51
CA GLU A 140 -29.89 36.40 8.08
C GLU A 140 -29.40 37.29 9.23
N GLY A 141 -28.11 37.65 9.20
CA GLY A 141 -27.56 38.54 10.22
C GLY A 141 -28.47 39.77 10.37
N ASN A 142 -28.86 40.12 11.61
CA ASN A 142 -29.58 41.38 11.84
C ASN A 142 -28.76 42.51 11.21
N GLU A 143 -29.42 43.46 10.53
CA GLU A 143 -28.80 44.60 9.82
C GLU A 143 -27.73 45.32 10.65
N LEU A 144 -27.85 45.27 11.98
CA LEU A 144 -26.91 45.87 12.94
C LEU A 144 -25.58 45.11 13.13
N VAL A 145 -25.54 43.78 12.96
CA VAL A 145 -24.37 42.93 13.32
C VAL A 145 -23.77 42.21 12.11
N GLY A 146 -24.59 41.84 11.11
CA GLY A 146 -24.18 41.10 9.93
C GLY A 146 -23.93 39.60 10.15
N ARG A 147 -23.45 38.91 9.12
CA ARG A 147 -23.18 37.45 9.11
C ARG A 147 -21.86 37.11 9.78
N ARG A 148 -21.74 35.94 10.42
CA ARG A 148 -20.48 35.53 11.08
C ARG A 148 -19.40 35.09 10.10
N GLY A 149 -18.16 35.14 10.57
CA GLY A 149 -17.00 34.60 9.85
C GLY A 149 -16.70 33.16 10.26
N LEU A 150 -16.76 32.22 9.31
CA LEU A 150 -16.48 30.79 9.48
C LEU A 150 -15.26 30.38 8.65
N ALA A 151 -15.31 29.20 8.01
CA ALA A 151 -14.20 28.58 7.30
C ALA A 151 -13.72 29.36 6.07
N GLY A 152 -14.57 30.20 5.48
CA GLY A 152 -14.22 31.00 4.30
C GLY A 152 -13.11 32.01 4.52
N VAL A 153 -12.84 32.41 5.77
CA VAL A 153 -11.72 33.30 6.12
C VAL A 153 -10.37 32.80 5.59
N VAL A 154 -10.18 31.48 5.49
CA VAL A 154 -8.94 30.87 4.97
C VAL A 154 -8.72 31.19 3.48
N PHE A 155 -9.79 31.26 2.68
CA PHE A 155 -9.69 31.70 1.29
C PHE A 155 -9.27 33.18 1.20
N VAL A 156 -9.75 34.03 2.11
CA VAL A 156 -9.35 35.44 2.18
C VAL A 156 -7.87 35.56 2.52
N HIS A 157 -7.38 34.78 3.49
CA HIS A 157 -5.94 34.71 3.83
C HIS A 157 -5.10 34.35 2.60
N LYS A 158 -5.54 33.35 1.82
CA LYS A 158 -4.81 32.88 0.65
C LYS A 158 -4.77 33.91 -0.48
N ILE A 159 -5.91 34.54 -0.77
CA ILE A 159 -6.02 35.52 -1.86
C ILE A 159 -5.26 36.80 -1.50
N ALA A 160 -5.47 37.34 -0.29
CA ALA A 160 -4.74 38.51 0.18
C ALA A 160 -3.23 38.24 0.22
N GLY A 161 -2.82 37.06 0.72
CA GLY A 161 -1.42 36.66 0.81
C GLY A 161 -0.72 36.59 -0.53
N ALA A 162 -1.42 36.09 -1.56
CA ALA A 162 -0.90 36.06 -2.92
C ALA A 162 -0.70 37.47 -3.51
N VAL A 163 -1.68 38.36 -3.33
CA VAL A 163 -1.59 39.75 -3.84
C VAL A 163 -0.50 40.54 -3.09
N ALA A 164 -0.41 40.39 -1.77
CA ALA A 164 0.64 41.01 -0.96
C ALA A 164 2.04 40.49 -1.36
N SER A 165 2.17 39.19 -1.59
CA SER A 165 3.45 38.57 -2.01
C SER A 165 3.86 39.00 -3.43
N ALA A 166 2.90 39.38 -4.28
CA ALA A 166 3.15 39.95 -5.60
C ALA A 166 3.52 41.45 -5.55
N GLY A 167 3.61 42.06 -4.36
CA GLY A 167 4.02 43.45 -4.17
C GLY A 167 2.89 44.47 -4.25
N GLY A 168 1.63 44.05 -4.17
CA GLY A 168 0.47 44.94 -4.18
C GLY A 168 0.49 45.97 -3.05
N THR A 169 -0.11 47.12 -3.29
CA THR A 169 -0.31 48.20 -2.31
C THR A 169 -1.36 47.83 -1.26
N LEU A 170 -1.39 48.53 -0.13
CA LEU A 170 -2.35 48.27 0.94
C LEU A 170 -3.81 48.29 0.42
N ASP A 171 -4.14 49.23 -0.46
CA ASP A 171 -5.48 49.36 -1.04
C ASP A 171 -5.82 48.23 -2.02
N GLU A 172 -4.87 47.79 -2.85
CA GLU A 172 -5.07 46.65 -3.77
C GLU A 172 -5.28 45.35 -2.99
N VAL A 173 -4.47 45.12 -1.95
CA VAL A 173 -4.59 43.94 -1.08
C VAL A 173 -5.92 43.99 -0.31
N THR A 174 -6.31 45.15 0.21
CA THR A 174 -7.61 45.36 0.88
C THR A 174 -8.78 45.08 -0.07
N THR A 175 -8.69 45.60 -1.30
CA THR A 175 -9.73 45.41 -2.33
C THR A 175 -9.87 43.94 -2.71
N ALA A 176 -8.75 43.22 -2.91
CA ALA A 176 -8.77 41.80 -3.22
C ALA A 176 -9.36 40.96 -2.08
N ALA A 177 -8.97 41.26 -0.83
CA ALA A 177 -9.49 40.60 0.36
C ALA A 177 -11.00 40.85 0.54
N GLN A 178 -11.45 42.10 0.39
CA GLN A 178 -12.87 42.45 0.50
C GLN A 178 -13.70 41.82 -0.63
N LYS A 179 -13.16 41.78 -1.86
CA LYS A 179 -13.80 41.10 -2.99
C LYS A 179 -13.98 39.61 -2.71
N ALA A 180 -12.96 38.94 -2.17
CA ALA A 180 -13.06 37.55 -1.76
C ALA A 180 -14.11 37.36 -0.63
N ALA A 181 -14.06 38.19 0.42
CA ALA A 181 -15.00 38.16 1.53
C ALA A 181 -16.47 38.28 1.07
N ASN A 182 -16.73 39.14 0.08
CA ASN A 182 -18.07 39.36 -0.48
C ASN A 182 -18.58 38.22 -1.38
N GLN A 183 -17.73 37.24 -1.72
CA GLN A 183 -18.06 36.12 -2.62
C GLN A 183 -18.03 34.76 -1.91
N LEU A 184 -17.98 34.77 -0.58
CA LEU A 184 -17.95 33.57 0.26
C LEU A 184 -19.31 33.25 0.86
N PHE A 185 -19.63 31.96 0.86
CA PHE A 185 -20.87 31.43 1.39
C PHE A 185 -20.60 30.12 2.11
N THR A 186 -20.85 30.07 3.42
CA THR A 186 -20.55 28.93 4.28
C THR A 186 -21.78 28.50 5.05
N VAL A 187 -22.01 27.20 5.13
CA VAL A 187 -23.05 26.57 5.95
C VAL A 187 -22.47 25.34 6.65
N GLY A 188 -22.89 25.10 7.90
CA GLY A 188 -22.44 23.96 8.70
C GLY A 188 -23.58 23.09 9.21
N VAL A 189 -23.23 21.88 9.64
CA VAL A 189 -24.09 20.95 10.37
C VAL A 189 -23.27 20.26 11.45
N SER A 190 -23.89 19.94 12.58
CA SER A 190 -23.25 19.18 13.66
C SER A 190 -24.15 18.08 14.22
N LEU A 191 -23.54 16.94 14.56
CA LEU A 191 -24.22 15.84 15.26
C LEU A 191 -24.34 16.10 16.76
N ASP A 192 -23.45 16.93 17.31
CA ASP A 192 -23.45 17.31 18.72
C ASP A 192 -22.61 18.58 18.96
N ARG A 193 -22.53 19.01 20.22
CA ARG A 193 -21.67 20.12 20.66
C ARG A 193 -20.20 19.70 20.72
N CYS A 194 -19.28 20.66 20.59
CA CYS A 194 -17.90 20.42 21.01
C CYS A 194 -17.78 20.50 22.54
N ASP A 195 -16.84 19.76 23.10
CA ASP A 195 -16.46 19.83 24.49
C ASP A 195 -15.48 20.98 24.70
N VAL A 196 -15.71 21.80 25.74
CA VAL A 196 -14.85 22.95 26.06
C VAL A 196 -14.15 22.66 27.39
N PRO A 197 -12.81 22.62 27.41
CA PRO A 197 -12.04 22.31 28.62
C PRO A 197 -12.41 23.22 29.79
N ASN A 198 -12.49 22.64 30.98
CA ASN A 198 -12.79 23.33 32.24
C ASN A 198 -14.18 24.03 32.28
N ARG A 199 -15.11 23.65 31.40
CA ARG A 199 -16.52 24.04 31.50
C ARG A 199 -17.38 22.83 31.87
N GLU A 200 -18.51 23.08 32.53
CA GLU A 200 -19.48 22.01 32.81
C GLU A 200 -19.99 21.39 31.51
N LEU A 201 -20.06 20.06 31.50
CA LEU A 201 -20.66 19.31 30.40
C LEU A 201 -22.13 19.69 30.29
N LYS A 202 -22.52 20.17 29.10
CA LYS A 202 -23.92 20.44 28.77
C LYS A 202 -24.54 19.21 28.13
N ASP A 203 -25.86 19.04 28.28
CA ASP A 203 -26.60 17.98 27.61
C ASP A 203 -26.42 18.06 26.08
N GLY A 204 -25.98 16.94 25.49
CA GLY A 204 -25.81 16.77 24.06
C GLY A 204 -27.14 16.75 23.31
N LEU A 205 -27.07 16.72 21.98
CA LEU A 205 -28.25 16.46 21.16
C LEU A 205 -28.78 15.02 21.39
N PRO A 206 -30.10 14.78 21.26
CA PRO A 206 -30.61 13.41 21.22
C PRO A 206 -29.86 12.59 20.16
N HIS A 207 -29.59 11.31 20.43
CA HIS A 207 -28.79 10.46 19.54
C HIS A 207 -29.32 10.37 18.09
N SER A 208 -30.62 10.58 17.91
CA SER A 208 -31.29 10.56 16.61
C SER A 208 -31.32 11.91 15.90
N GLU A 209 -30.79 12.99 16.48
CA GLU A 209 -30.89 14.36 15.96
C GLU A 209 -29.56 14.95 15.52
N LEU A 210 -29.64 15.92 14.60
CA LEU A 210 -28.55 16.81 14.22
C LEU A 210 -29.07 18.25 14.13
N GLU A 211 -28.14 19.21 14.08
CA GLU A 211 -28.45 20.63 14.00
C GLU A 211 -27.81 21.28 12.77
N TYR A 212 -28.65 21.88 11.91
CA TYR A 212 -28.27 22.64 10.72
C TYR A 212 -28.02 24.10 11.05
N GLY A 213 -27.05 24.67 10.35
CA GLY A 213 -26.62 26.04 10.53
C GLY A 213 -25.79 26.21 11.79
N MET A 214 -25.03 27.29 11.81
CA MET A 214 -24.09 27.56 12.88
C MET A 214 -24.55 28.75 13.75
N GLY A 215 -25.83 29.22 13.69
CA GLY A 215 -26.40 30.38 14.48
C GLY A 215 -27.85 30.39 14.95
N GLU A 216 -28.15 31.31 15.89
CA GLU A 216 -29.48 31.55 16.50
C GLU A 216 -30.61 31.53 15.47
N GLY A 217 -31.35 30.42 15.45
CA GLY A 217 -32.66 30.36 14.81
C GLY A 217 -33.67 31.27 15.52
N ASN A 218 -34.26 32.18 14.75
CA ASN A 218 -35.45 32.94 15.12
C ASN A 218 -36.62 32.01 15.49
N GLU A 219 -37.41 32.46 16.45
CA GLU A 219 -38.50 31.75 17.10
C GLU A 219 -39.63 31.34 16.15
N THR A 220 -39.94 30.04 16.08
CA THR A 220 -41.35 29.61 16.11
C THR A 220 -41.68 29.12 17.51
N LYS A 221 -42.64 29.79 18.12
CA LYS A 221 -43.12 29.60 19.49
C LYS A 221 -43.69 28.19 19.68
N SER A 222 -42.87 27.21 20.04
CA SER A 222 -43.34 26.05 20.80
C SER A 222 -42.95 26.24 22.25
N LYS A 223 -43.93 26.56 23.09
CA LYS A 223 -43.79 26.60 24.54
C LYS A 223 -43.56 25.16 25.02
N ASN A 224 -42.30 24.78 25.19
CA ASN A 224 -41.76 23.69 26.03
C ASN A 224 -40.56 23.05 25.34
N THR A 225 -39.41 23.75 25.32
CA THR A 225 -38.06 23.13 25.23
C THR A 225 -37.02 24.23 25.35
N SER A 226 -36.53 24.42 26.56
CA SER A 226 -35.32 25.19 26.86
C SER A 226 -34.10 24.33 26.51
N ASN A 227 -33.22 24.87 25.65
CA ASN A 227 -31.81 24.51 25.36
C ASN A 227 -31.56 24.16 23.88
N LYS A 228 -31.44 25.24 23.10
CA LYS A 228 -30.93 25.29 21.72
C LYS A 228 -29.40 24.97 21.74
N GLN A 229 -28.73 24.72 20.60
CA GLN A 229 -27.50 25.41 20.16
C GLN A 229 -26.31 24.63 19.44
N ALA A 230 -25.99 24.85 18.12
CA ALA A 230 -24.75 24.49 17.35
C ALA A 230 -24.10 25.60 16.44
N GLY A 231 -22.80 25.92 16.64
CA GLY A 231 -21.99 27.02 16.06
C GLY A 231 -20.49 26.79 16.35
N ILE A 232 -19.51 27.50 15.75
CA ILE A 232 -18.07 27.15 15.94
C ILE A 232 -17.57 27.39 17.37
N HIS A 233 -18.31 28.13 18.19
CA HIS A 233 -18.11 28.27 19.62
C HIS A 233 -19.29 27.69 20.43
N ASN A 234 -20.02 26.72 19.85
CA ASN A 234 -21.29 26.18 20.37
C ASN A 234 -22.46 27.19 20.44
N GLU A 235 -22.47 28.26 19.61
CA GLU A 235 -23.67 29.11 19.42
C GLU A 235 -24.83 28.32 18.82
N PRO A 236 -26.09 28.78 18.76
CA PRO A 236 -27.15 27.94 18.23
C PRO A 236 -27.13 27.61 16.78
N GLY A 237 -27.83 26.59 16.29
CA GLY A 237 -28.09 26.43 14.87
C GLY A 237 -29.48 26.94 14.51
N VAL A 238 -29.81 26.93 13.22
CA VAL A 238 -31.09 27.46 12.72
C VAL A 238 -32.20 26.42 12.71
N ARG A 239 -31.85 25.13 12.64
CA ARG A 239 -32.84 24.06 12.55
C ARG A 239 -32.32 22.73 13.07
N ARG A 240 -33.06 22.08 13.97
CA ARG A 240 -32.85 20.67 14.34
C ARG A 240 -33.67 19.74 13.48
N ALA A 241 -33.16 18.54 13.24
CA ALA A 241 -33.88 17.48 12.57
C ALA A 241 -33.38 16.11 13.00
N ASN A 242 -34.18 15.06 12.79
CA ASN A 242 -33.67 13.71 12.84
C ASN A 242 -32.56 13.52 11.80
N ILE A 243 -31.53 12.74 12.13
CA ILE A 243 -30.39 12.42 11.27
C ILE A 243 -30.92 11.68 10.03
N PRO A 244 -30.96 12.33 8.84
CA PRO A 244 -31.38 11.67 7.61
C PRO A 244 -30.16 11.05 6.91
N LYS A 245 -30.40 10.40 5.76
CA LYS A 245 -29.29 9.93 4.90
C LYS A 245 -28.36 11.09 4.53
N PRO A 246 -27.05 10.85 4.32
CA PRO A 246 -26.09 11.89 3.93
C PRO A 246 -26.56 12.74 2.74
N SER A 247 -27.11 12.12 1.69
CA SER A 247 -27.63 12.85 0.52
C SER A 247 -28.68 13.90 0.87
N VAL A 248 -29.63 13.58 1.74
CA VAL A 248 -30.66 14.53 2.20
C VAL A 248 -30.05 15.62 3.08
N THR A 249 -29.08 15.26 3.92
CA THR A 249 -28.36 16.24 4.76
C THR A 249 -27.63 17.27 3.89
N ILE A 250 -26.93 16.82 2.86
CA ILE A 250 -26.22 17.71 1.93
C ILE A 250 -27.20 18.55 1.10
N SER A 251 -28.29 17.98 0.59
CA SER A 251 -29.30 18.75 -0.15
C SER A 251 -29.89 19.88 0.71
N ASN A 252 -30.19 19.59 1.97
CA ASN A 252 -30.68 20.60 2.92
C ASN A 252 -29.64 21.72 3.16
N LEU A 253 -28.35 21.41 3.19
CA LEU A 253 -27.29 22.41 3.33
C LEU A 253 -27.13 23.26 2.06
N LEU A 254 -27.15 22.64 0.88
CA LEU A 254 -27.04 23.34 -0.39
C LEU A 254 -28.25 24.26 -0.64
N GLN A 255 -29.45 23.87 -0.23
CA GLN A 255 -30.64 24.74 -0.26
C GLN A 255 -30.50 25.98 0.62
N LEU A 256 -29.78 25.91 1.74
CA LEU A 256 -29.49 27.10 2.55
C LEU A 256 -28.50 28.05 1.85
N LEU A 257 -27.65 27.52 0.96
CA LEU A 257 -26.75 28.33 0.14
C LEU A 257 -27.49 28.99 -1.05
N GLU A 258 -28.47 28.33 -1.66
CA GLU A 258 -29.16 28.77 -2.89
C GLU A 258 -29.71 30.22 -2.85
N PRO A 259 -30.49 30.66 -1.83
CA PRO A 259 -31.03 32.02 -1.78
C PRO A 259 -29.94 33.11 -1.70
N SER A 260 -28.86 32.82 -0.97
CA SER A 260 -27.74 33.74 -0.78
C SER A 260 -26.78 33.76 -1.96
N THR A 261 -26.69 32.65 -2.69
CA THR A 261 -25.72 32.49 -3.77
C THR A 261 -26.29 32.83 -5.14
N GLN A 262 -27.60 32.66 -5.40
CA GLN A 262 -28.12 32.66 -6.77
C GLN A 262 -27.16 31.92 -7.71
N LEU A 263 -26.76 30.67 -7.39
CA LEU A 263 -25.82 29.89 -8.22
C LEU A 263 -26.45 29.73 -9.61
N PRO A 264 -26.04 30.48 -10.64
CA PRO A 264 -26.57 30.28 -11.97
C PRO A 264 -25.81 29.13 -12.62
N GLU A 265 -26.41 28.60 -13.67
CA GLU A 265 -25.71 27.80 -14.68
C GLU A 265 -24.31 28.38 -14.97
N HIS A 266 -23.28 27.53 -14.89
CA HIS A 266 -21.92 27.80 -15.38
C HIS A 266 -21.05 28.80 -14.60
N LYS A 267 -21.26 29.00 -13.29
CA LYS A 267 -20.28 29.77 -12.50
C LYS A 267 -19.12 28.92 -11.97
N ARG A 268 -17.91 29.44 -12.17
CA ARG A 268 -16.66 28.95 -11.61
C ARG A 268 -16.63 29.13 -10.09
N VAL A 269 -16.41 28.04 -9.36
CA VAL A 269 -16.37 28.08 -7.89
C VAL A 269 -15.18 27.31 -7.32
N ALA A 270 -14.70 27.72 -6.16
CA ALA A 270 -13.87 26.90 -5.28
C ALA A 270 -14.72 26.42 -4.11
N VAL A 271 -14.56 25.15 -3.73
CA VAL A 271 -15.33 24.49 -2.67
C VAL A 271 -14.39 24.01 -1.57
N MET A 272 -14.74 24.28 -0.32
CA MET A 272 -14.06 23.75 0.85
C MET A 272 -15.04 22.93 1.69
N ILE A 273 -14.68 21.68 1.95
CA ILE A 273 -15.36 20.79 2.89
C ILE A 273 -14.49 20.73 4.14
N ASN A 274 -14.94 21.42 5.18
CA ASN A 274 -14.20 21.66 6.41
C ASN A 274 -14.73 20.78 7.55
N ASN A 275 -13.84 20.07 8.22
CA ASN A 275 -14.13 19.31 9.43
C ASN A 275 -14.09 20.23 10.66
N LEU A 276 -15.08 20.12 11.55
CA LEU A 276 -15.11 20.84 12.83
C LEU A 276 -14.25 20.17 13.92
N GLY A 277 -13.65 19.01 13.61
CA GLY A 277 -12.61 18.35 14.41
C GLY A 277 -12.97 16.96 14.91
N GLY A 278 -14.27 16.64 14.99
CA GLY A 278 -14.78 15.37 15.53
C GLY A 278 -15.32 14.38 14.51
N VAL A 279 -15.30 14.70 13.21
CA VAL A 279 -15.78 13.80 12.14
C VAL A 279 -14.63 12.93 11.63
N SER A 280 -14.86 11.64 11.40
CA SER A 280 -13.82 10.76 10.86
C SER A 280 -13.44 11.15 9.42
N VAL A 281 -12.21 10.83 9.00
CA VAL A 281 -11.78 11.10 7.62
C VAL A 281 -12.63 10.30 6.61
N LEU A 282 -13.13 9.13 6.99
CA LEU A 282 -14.05 8.34 6.17
C LEU A 282 -15.37 9.10 5.93
N GLU A 283 -16.03 9.55 7.01
CA GLU A 283 -17.28 10.31 6.93
C GLU A 283 -17.10 11.63 6.16
N LEU A 284 -15.99 12.34 6.40
CA LEU A 284 -15.71 13.60 5.70
C LEU A 284 -15.55 13.40 4.19
N ASN A 285 -14.97 12.27 3.75
CA ASN A 285 -14.86 11.93 2.33
C ASN A 285 -16.20 11.52 1.72
N ILE A 286 -17.07 10.82 2.46
CA ILE A 286 -18.45 10.53 2.03
C ILE A 286 -19.23 11.84 1.85
N VAL A 287 -19.11 12.76 2.80
CA VAL A 287 -19.69 14.11 2.70
C VAL A 287 -19.15 14.86 1.49
N ALA A 288 -17.84 14.83 1.26
CA ALA A 288 -17.23 15.51 0.12
C ALA A 288 -17.72 14.93 -1.22
N ASP A 289 -17.79 13.61 -1.36
CA ASP A 289 -18.30 12.95 -2.57
C ASP A 289 -19.74 13.37 -2.89
N GLU A 290 -20.60 13.39 -1.87
CA GLU A 290 -22.00 13.81 -2.01
C GLU A 290 -22.12 15.30 -2.39
N VAL A 291 -21.35 16.19 -1.74
CA VAL A 291 -21.32 17.63 -2.07
C VAL A 291 -20.86 17.86 -3.51
N ILE A 292 -19.77 17.21 -3.92
CA ILE A 292 -19.23 17.32 -5.28
C ILE A 292 -20.25 16.81 -6.31
N THR A 293 -20.88 15.69 -6.02
CA THR A 293 -21.90 15.08 -6.89
C THR A 293 -23.10 16.01 -7.07
N GLN A 294 -23.68 16.51 -5.98
CA GLN A 294 -24.84 17.41 -6.05
C GLN A 294 -24.52 18.75 -6.73
N LEU A 295 -23.36 19.37 -6.44
CA LEU A 295 -22.96 20.62 -7.09
C LEU A 295 -22.70 20.45 -8.60
N ARG A 296 -22.17 19.30 -9.03
CA ARG A 296 -21.99 18.98 -10.46
C ARG A 296 -23.33 18.75 -11.15
N VAL A 297 -24.25 18.02 -10.53
CA VAL A 297 -25.62 17.84 -11.05
C VAL A 297 -26.33 19.20 -11.16
N GLY A 298 -26.07 20.12 -10.22
CA GLY A 298 -26.53 21.51 -10.28
C GLY A 298 -25.78 22.42 -11.27
N GLY A 299 -24.87 21.90 -12.10
CA GLY A 299 -24.22 22.67 -13.18
C GLY A 299 -23.06 23.60 -12.76
N CYS A 300 -22.49 23.44 -11.56
CA CYS A 300 -21.36 24.25 -11.10
C CYS A 300 -20.01 23.81 -11.71
N ASP A 301 -19.19 24.78 -12.15
CA ASP A 301 -17.80 24.53 -12.62
C ASP A 301 -16.84 24.58 -11.43
N LEU A 302 -16.54 23.41 -10.85
CA LEU A 302 -15.70 23.27 -9.66
C LEU A 302 -14.21 23.41 -10.03
N ARG A 303 -13.63 24.60 -9.84
CA ARG A 303 -12.22 24.90 -10.21
C ARG A 303 -11.21 24.46 -9.15
N ARG A 304 -11.64 24.40 -7.89
CA ARG A 304 -10.81 23.94 -6.77
C ARG A 304 -11.68 23.29 -5.71
N ILE A 305 -11.25 22.15 -5.21
CA ILE A 305 -11.90 21.43 -4.12
C ILE A 305 -10.85 21.17 -3.06
N VAL A 306 -11.12 21.55 -1.81
CA VAL A 306 -10.25 21.26 -0.66
C VAL A 306 -11.07 20.58 0.42
N VAL A 307 -10.56 19.46 0.95
CA VAL A 307 -11.24 18.63 1.97
C VAL A 307 -10.27 18.43 3.12
N GLY A 308 -10.71 18.67 4.35
CA GLY A 308 -9.87 18.54 5.53
C GLY A 308 -10.32 19.40 6.70
N THR A 309 -9.44 19.63 7.67
CA THR A 309 -9.68 20.48 8.82
C THR A 309 -9.00 21.83 8.60
N PHE A 310 -9.78 22.88 8.37
CA PHE A 310 -9.27 24.22 8.07
C PHE A 310 -9.61 25.22 9.19
N VAL A 311 -10.85 25.21 9.66
CA VAL A 311 -11.32 25.98 10.82
C VAL A 311 -12.13 25.03 11.69
N SER A 312 -11.50 24.49 12.73
CA SER A 312 -12.13 23.53 13.63
C SER A 312 -13.02 24.20 14.69
N SER A 313 -13.65 23.39 15.52
CA SER A 313 -14.31 23.76 16.77
C SER A 313 -13.95 22.67 17.79
N LEU A 314 -12.68 22.64 18.21
CA LEU A 314 -12.12 21.60 19.06
C LEU A 314 -12.42 20.17 18.54
N ASN A 315 -13.23 19.39 19.26
CA ASN A 315 -13.67 18.05 18.90
C ASN A 315 -15.09 18.02 18.31
N GLY A 316 -15.57 19.14 17.75
CA GLY A 316 -16.91 19.30 17.22
C GLY A 316 -17.26 18.25 16.18
N PRO A 317 -18.27 17.39 16.40
CA PRO A 317 -18.63 16.31 15.48
C PRO A 317 -19.55 16.81 14.36
N GLY A 318 -19.01 17.71 13.54
CA GLY A 318 -19.71 18.30 12.42
C GLY A 318 -18.78 18.73 11.31
N PHE A 319 -19.36 19.28 10.25
CA PHE A 319 -18.63 19.79 9.10
C PHE A 319 -19.29 21.05 8.54
N SER A 320 -18.56 21.80 7.72
CA SER A 320 -19.08 22.94 6.98
C SER A 320 -18.69 22.89 5.51
N ILE A 321 -19.57 23.40 4.66
CA ILE A 321 -19.35 23.57 3.22
C ILE A 321 -19.20 25.06 2.95
N THR A 322 -18.09 25.45 2.34
CA THR A 322 -17.82 26.82 1.89
C THR A 322 -17.72 26.85 0.37
N ILE A 323 -18.46 27.76 -0.26
CA ILE A 323 -18.38 28.07 -1.69
C ILE A 323 -17.81 29.47 -1.85
N LEU A 324 -16.73 29.58 -2.63
CA LEU A 324 -16.18 30.84 -3.11
C LEU A 324 -16.48 30.99 -4.60
N ARG A 325 -17.21 32.03 -4.98
CA ARG A 325 -17.38 32.38 -6.40
C ARG A 325 -16.10 32.98 -6.95
N LEU A 326 -15.60 32.45 -8.07
CA LEU A 326 -14.31 32.83 -8.62
C LEU A 326 -14.44 33.86 -9.76
N SER A 327 -13.60 34.89 -9.70
CA SER A 327 -13.11 35.59 -10.89
C SER A 327 -11.76 35.00 -11.28
N GLN A 328 -11.31 35.25 -12.52
CA GLN A 328 -10.02 34.74 -13.01
C GLN A 328 -8.84 35.15 -12.10
N ASP A 329 -8.81 36.40 -11.61
CA ASP A 329 -7.74 36.84 -10.70
C ASP A 329 -7.75 36.13 -9.34
N MET A 330 -8.95 35.78 -8.82
CA MET A 330 -9.07 35.03 -7.56
C MET A 330 -8.63 33.58 -7.77
N GLU A 331 -9.00 32.95 -8.89
CA GLU A 331 -8.51 31.62 -9.26
C GLU A 331 -6.97 31.59 -9.35
N LYS A 332 -6.36 32.61 -9.99
CA LYS A 332 -4.90 32.77 -10.04
C LYS A 332 -4.29 32.92 -8.65
N SER A 333 -4.89 33.75 -7.79
CA SER A 333 -4.40 34.01 -6.42
C SER A 333 -4.49 32.77 -5.51
N LEU A 334 -5.57 31.98 -5.65
CA LEU A 334 -5.69 30.70 -4.96
C LEU A 334 -4.60 29.72 -5.38
N ASN A 335 -4.28 29.68 -6.67
CA ASN A 335 -3.29 28.78 -7.24
C ASN A 335 -1.83 29.25 -7.08
N ALA A 336 -1.60 30.48 -6.61
CA ALA A 336 -0.27 30.96 -6.28
C ALA A 336 0.39 30.09 -5.20
N GLU A 337 1.70 29.86 -5.31
CA GLU A 337 2.47 29.03 -4.37
C GLU A 337 2.46 29.62 -2.95
N THR A 338 2.48 28.74 -1.95
CA THR A 338 2.62 29.09 -0.53
C THR A 338 3.44 28.01 0.18
N LYS A 339 4.18 28.38 1.22
CA LYS A 339 4.94 27.43 2.07
C LYS A 339 4.19 27.03 3.34
N VAL A 340 2.95 27.48 3.48
CA VAL A 340 2.09 27.17 4.64
C VAL A 340 1.67 25.71 4.60
N ALA A 341 2.07 24.93 5.63
CA ALA A 341 1.83 23.49 5.70
C ALA A 341 0.33 23.12 5.76
N ASN A 342 -0.50 23.96 6.38
CA ASN A 342 -1.94 23.70 6.53
C ASN A 342 -2.79 24.17 5.33
N TRP A 343 -2.16 24.58 4.22
CA TRP A 343 -2.84 24.86 2.96
C TRP A 343 -2.43 23.84 1.89
N PRO A 344 -3.37 23.09 1.28
CA PRO A 344 -3.03 22.09 0.28
C PRO A 344 -2.57 22.77 -1.02
N ASN A 345 -1.28 22.57 -1.36
CA ASN A 345 -0.65 23.10 -2.58
C ASN A 345 -1.01 22.35 -3.87
N PHE A 346 -1.89 21.35 -3.81
CA PHE A 346 -2.35 20.63 -5.00
C PHE A 346 -3.11 21.59 -5.94
N ILE A 347 -2.57 21.75 -7.15
CA ILE A 347 -3.22 22.44 -8.28
C ILE A 347 -4.19 21.46 -8.93
N GLY A 348 -5.41 21.91 -9.22
CA GLY A 348 -6.60 21.10 -9.48
C GLY A 348 -6.42 19.88 -10.39
N VAL A 349 -7.13 18.80 -10.04
CA VAL A 349 -7.40 17.67 -10.93
C VAL A 349 -8.25 18.16 -12.11
N PRO A 350 -7.97 17.76 -13.37
CA PRO A 350 -8.86 18.04 -14.49
C PRO A 350 -10.25 17.45 -14.21
N CYS A 351 -11.28 18.30 -14.20
CA CYS A 351 -12.67 17.94 -13.91
C CYS A 351 -13.25 16.86 -14.83
N ASP A 352 -12.62 16.57 -15.98
CA ASP A 352 -13.12 15.64 -16.98
C ASP A 352 -12.89 14.15 -16.64
N ALA A 353 -11.91 13.85 -15.78
CA ALA A 353 -11.55 12.46 -15.47
C ALA A 353 -12.55 11.72 -14.57
N ILE A 354 -13.38 12.45 -13.81
CA ILE A 354 -14.35 11.85 -12.86
C ILE A 354 -15.72 11.61 -13.51
N ILE A 355 -16.10 12.42 -14.51
CA ILE A 355 -17.36 12.23 -15.25
C ILE A 355 -17.29 10.98 -16.15
N ALA A 356 -16.12 10.68 -16.73
CA ALA A 356 -15.90 9.47 -17.51
C ALA A 356 -16.15 8.17 -16.71
N ARG A 357 -15.73 8.13 -15.43
CA ARG A 357 -15.89 6.95 -14.57
C ARG A 357 -17.34 6.65 -14.18
N ASN A 358 -18.19 7.66 -14.02
CA ASN A 358 -19.57 7.46 -13.57
C ASN A 358 -20.57 7.22 -14.72
N MET A 359 -20.17 7.44 -15.98
CA MET A 359 -20.95 7.02 -17.15
C MET A 359 -20.57 5.62 -17.65
N CYS A 360 -19.49 5.01 -17.14
CA CYS A 360 -19.27 3.58 -17.27
C CYS A 360 -20.14 2.81 -16.26
N LYS A 361 -21.45 3.10 -16.25
CA LYS A 361 -22.43 2.29 -15.52
C LYS A 361 -22.65 1.01 -16.31
N ALA A 362 -22.35 -0.11 -15.65
CA ALA A 362 -22.97 -1.40 -15.88
C ALA A 362 -22.91 -1.88 -17.33
N LYS A 363 -21.77 -2.41 -17.75
CA LYS A 363 -21.86 -3.79 -18.25
C LYS A 363 -22.20 -4.63 -17.03
N SER A 364 -23.50 -4.81 -16.83
CA SER A 364 -23.98 -6.08 -16.33
C SER A 364 -23.09 -7.16 -16.96
N ASN A 365 -22.47 -8.00 -16.14
CA ASN A 365 -22.26 -9.37 -16.55
C ASN A 365 -23.66 -10.00 -16.66
N ALA A 366 -24.46 -9.50 -17.61
CA ALA A 366 -25.46 -10.30 -18.25
C ALA A 366 -24.66 -11.47 -18.80
N ALA A 367 -24.97 -12.65 -18.24
CA ALA A 367 -24.61 -13.96 -18.73
C ALA A 367 -23.61 -13.91 -19.89
N ALA A 368 -22.34 -14.19 -19.62
CA ALA A 368 -21.56 -14.89 -20.62
C ALA A 368 -22.29 -16.23 -20.80
N THR A 369 -23.28 -16.22 -21.68
CA THR A 369 -23.77 -17.38 -22.40
C THR A 369 -22.53 -18.10 -22.90
N ILE A 370 -22.38 -19.31 -22.38
CA ILE A 370 -21.53 -20.34 -22.92
C ILE A 370 -22.07 -20.61 -24.31
N ASP A 371 -21.54 -19.92 -25.32
CA ASP A 371 -21.66 -20.34 -26.71
C ASP A 371 -20.31 -20.05 -27.36
N GLU A 372 -19.77 -21.11 -27.97
CA GLU A 372 -18.48 -21.20 -28.69
C GLU A 372 -17.22 -21.53 -27.85
N VAL A 373 -17.29 -22.64 -27.10
CA VAL A 373 -16.20 -23.62 -27.14
C VAL A 373 -16.75 -24.86 -27.83
N GLY A 374 -16.10 -25.24 -28.92
CA GLY A 374 -16.51 -26.37 -29.76
C GLY A 374 -16.76 -27.65 -28.97
N GLU A 375 -17.72 -28.42 -29.48
CA GLU A 375 -18.07 -29.77 -29.07
C GLU A 375 -16.82 -30.64 -28.85
N ALA A 376 -16.47 -30.83 -27.59
CA ALA A 376 -15.81 -32.02 -27.09
C ALA A 376 -16.60 -32.48 -25.87
N ALA A 377 -17.63 -33.28 -26.11
CA ALA A 377 -18.37 -33.96 -25.06
C ALA A 377 -17.46 -34.98 -24.34
N ALA A 378 -17.62 -35.03 -23.01
CA ALA A 378 -17.23 -36.05 -22.00
C ALA A 378 -16.32 -35.46 -20.91
N SER A 379 -16.64 -35.43 -19.62
CA SER A 379 -17.68 -36.06 -18.80
C SER A 379 -17.78 -35.31 -17.47
N SER A 380 -18.98 -35.00 -16.96
CA SER A 380 -19.14 -34.49 -15.60
C SER A 380 -18.59 -35.52 -14.61
N ILE A 381 -17.49 -35.17 -13.91
CA ILE A 381 -16.71 -36.14 -13.12
C ILE A 381 -17.55 -36.73 -11.96
N LEU A 382 -18.56 -36.00 -11.48
CA LEU A 382 -19.54 -36.43 -10.46
C LEU A 382 -20.83 -35.58 -10.56
N PRO A 383 -21.97 -36.12 -11.05
CA PRO A 383 -23.23 -35.37 -11.15
C PRO A 383 -23.94 -35.22 -9.79
N ILE A 384 -24.45 -34.03 -9.49
CA ILE A 384 -25.34 -33.78 -8.34
C ILE A 384 -26.66 -33.15 -8.83
N SER A 385 -27.77 -33.55 -8.20
CA SER A 385 -29.07 -32.91 -8.43
C SER A 385 -29.02 -31.47 -7.91
N SER A 386 -29.35 -30.49 -8.76
CA SER A 386 -29.44 -29.09 -8.32
C SER A 386 -30.34 -28.95 -7.10
N LYS A 387 -31.45 -29.71 -7.04
CA LYS A 387 -32.41 -29.67 -5.93
C LYS A 387 -31.73 -29.96 -4.57
N LEU A 388 -30.88 -30.98 -4.53
CA LEU A 388 -30.12 -31.31 -3.32
C LEU A 388 -29.17 -30.18 -2.90
N ALA A 389 -28.49 -29.54 -3.87
CA ALA A 389 -27.61 -28.41 -3.58
C ALA A 389 -28.37 -27.18 -3.03
N TYR A 390 -29.56 -26.90 -3.56
CA TYR A 390 -30.44 -25.85 -3.03
C TYR A 390 -30.96 -26.14 -1.64
N ASP A 391 -31.40 -27.37 -1.39
CA ASP A 391 -31.93 -27.78 -0.09
C ASP A 391 -30.84 -27.63 0.99
N ILE A 392 -29.60 -28.02 0.67
CA ILE A 392 -28.43 -27.85 1.55
C ILE A 392 -28.13 -26.36 1.79
N LEU A 393 -28.00 -25.54 0.75
CA LEU A 393 -27.64 -24.12 0.90
C LEU A 393 -28.74 -23.31 1.59
N SER A 394 -30.01 -23.61 1.32
CA SER A 394 -31.14 -22.97 1.99
C SER A 394 -31.15 -23.30 3.49
N SER A 395 -30.82 -24.55 3.86
CA SER A 395 -30.65 -24.95 5.26
C SER A 395 -29.50 -24.19 5.93
N ILE A 396 -28.38 -24.01 5.23
CA ILE A 396 -27.22 -23.23 5.73
C ILE A 396 -27.60 -21.76 5.94
N VAL A 397 -28.25 -21.12 4.97
CA VAL A 397 -28.70 -19.72 5.09
C VAL A 397 -29.65 -19.55 6.27
N ALA A 398 -30.62 -20.44 6.44
CA ALA A 398 -31.56 -20.38 7.56
C ALA A 398 -30.85 -20.54 8.92
N SER A 399 -29.88 -21.46 9.02
CA SER A 399 -29.11 -21.65 10.25
C SER A 399 -28.22 -20.45 10.56
N VAL A 400 -27.47 -19.94 9.58
CA VAL A 400 -26.58 -18.79 9.78
C VAL A 400 -27.36 -17.52 10.08
N SER A 401 -28.51 -17.29 9.42
CA SER A 401 -29.37 -16.13 9.73
C SER A 401 -29.91 -16.15 11.16
N LYS A 402 -30.15 -17.35 11.71
CA LYS A 402 -30.59 -17.51 13.09
C LYS A 402 -29.45 -17.27 14.09
N ASP A 403 -28.24 -17.73 13.76
CA ASP A 403 -27.07 -17.67 14.64
C ASP A 403 -26.30 -16.34 14.54
N GLU A 404 -26.47 -15.58 13.45
CA GLU A 404 -25.74 -14.34 13.16
C GLU A 404 -25.71 -13.34 14.33
N PRO A 405 -26.85 -12.96 14.95
CA PRO A 405 -26.83 -11.95 16.00
C PRO A 405 -25.97 -12.38 17.20
N GLN A 406 -25.94 -13.67 17.48
CA GLN A 406 -25.14 -14.23 18.56
C GLN A 406 -23.65 -14.31 18.20
N ILE A 407 -23.33 -14.66 16.95
CA ILE A 407 -21.94 -14.68 16.44
C ILE A 407 -21.35 -13.27 16.46
N THR A 408 -22.07 -12.29 15.93
CA THR A 408 -21.67 -10.87 15.92
C THR A 408 -21.52 -10.30 17.32
N HIS A 409 -22.41 -10.69 18.24
CA HIS A 409 -22.30 -10.30 19.65
C HIS A 409 -21.00 -10.81 20.29
N TYR A 410 -20.67 -12.10 20.13
CA TYR A 410 -19.43 -12.64 20.68
C TYR A 410 -18.18 -12.04 20.02
N ASP A 411 -18.24 -11.75 18.73
CA ASP A 411 -17.16 -11.07 18.02
C ASP A 411 -17.01 -9.59 18.42
N THR A 412 -18.08 -8.94 18.90
CA THR A 412 -17.97 -7.58 19.45
C THR A 412 -17.19 -7.58 20.77
N ILE A 413 -17.28 -8.66 21.54
CA ILE A 413 -16.56 -8.81 22.81
C ILE A 413 -15.10 -9.19 22.56
N ALA A 414 -14.85 -10.10 21.61
CA ALA A 414 -13.55 -10.72 21.38
C ALA A 414 -12.84 -10.25 20.10
N GLY A 415 -13.41 -9.33 19.31
CA GLY A 415 -12.95 -8.98 17.97
C GLY A 415 -13.41 -7.59 17.54
N ASP A 416 -13.72 -7.42 16.25
CA ASP A 416 -14.21 -6.16 15.64
C ASP A 416 -15.72 -6.13 15.41
N GLY A 417 -16.43 -7.22 15.74
CA GLY A 417 -17.90 -7.25 15.80
C GLY A 417 -18.57 -7.32 14.44
N ASP A 418 -17.94 -7.97 13.46
CA ASP A 418 -18.47 -8.09 12.09
C ASP A 418 -18.53 -9.54 11.57
N CYS A 419 -18.06 -10.52 12.36
CA CYS A 419 -17.92 -11.91 11.92
C CYS A 419 -19.26 -12.53 11.48
N GLY A 420 -20.33 -12.33 12.25
CA GLY A 420 -21.64 -12.90 11.91
C GLY A 420 -22.24 -12.25 10.66
N GLU A 421 -22.22 -10.91 10.60
CA GLU A 421 -22.70 -10.16 9.43
C GLU A 421 -21.94 -10.55 8.14
N THR A 422 -20.62 -10.70 8.24
CA THR A 422 -19.76 -11.13 7.13
C THR A 422 -20.11 -12.54 6.66
N LEU A 423 -20.31 -13.48 7.60
CA LEU A 423 -20.70 -14.85 7.28
C LEU A 423 -22.08 -14.91 6.62
N LEU A 424 -23.06 -14.19 7.17
CA LEU A 424 -24.43 -14.14 6.65
C LEU A 424 -24.46 -13.60 5.22
N LYS A 425 -23.72 -12.50 4.98
CA LYS A 425 -23.56 -11.93 3.64
C LYS A 425 -22.95 -12.94 2.66
N GLY A 426 -21.95 -13.70 3.11
CA GLY A 426 -21.30 -14.75 2.33
C GLY A 426 -22.25 -15.87 1.90
N VAL A 427 -23.00 -16.44 2.85
CA VAL A 427 -23.93 -17.55 2.55
C VAL A 427 -25.14 -17.11 1.73
N GLN A 428 -25.63 -15.89 1.92
CA GLN A 428 -26.70 -15.32 1.09
C GLN A 428 -26.24 -15.12 -0.35
N ALA A 429 -25.03 -14.58 -0.55
CA ALA A 429 -24.44 -14.46 -1.87
C ALA A 429 -24.23 -15.83 -2.53
N ALA A 430 -23.78 -16.83 -1.75
CA ALA A 430 -23.61 -18.21 -2.24
C ALA A 430 -24.94 -18.83 -2.71
N ALA A 431 -26.03 -18.63 -1.96
CA ALA A 431 -27.36 -19.10 -2.36
C ALA A 431 -27.85 -18.44 -3.67
N VAL A 432 -27.61 -17.15 -3.86
CA VAL A 432 -27.94 -16.45 -5.11
C VAL A 432 -27.11 -16.98 -6.29
N SER A 433 -25.85 -17.35 -6.06
CA SER A 433 -24.92 -17.78 -7.13
C SER A 433 -25.30 -19.09 -7.81
N ILE A 434 -26.08 -19.95 -7.12
CA ILE A 434 -26.53 -21.23 -7.68
C ILE A 434 -27.89 -21.16 -8.36
N GLU A 435 -28.55 -19.98 -8.33
CA GLU A 435 -29.85 -19.79 -8.99
C GLU A 435 -29.90 -20.19 -10.48
N PRO A 436 -28.83 -19.96 -11.28
CA PRO A 436 -28.79 -20.39 -12.67
C PRO A 436 -28.88 -21.91 -12.91
N PHE A 437 -28.64 -22.73 -11.89
CA PHE A 437 -28.61 -24.20 -12.02
C PHE A 437 -29.93 -24.89 -11.70
N ARG A 438 -31.02 -24.14 -11.43
CA ARG A 438 -32.31 -24.71 -11.03
C ARG A 438 -32.85 -25.74 -12.03
N GLY A 439 -33.13 -26.95 -11.54
CA GLY A 439 -33.75 -28.03 -12.31
C GLY A 439 -32.78 -28.79 -13.23
N GLN A 440 -31.46 -28.58 -13.07
CA GLN A 440 -30.43 -29.20 -13.90
C GLN A 440 -29.61 -30.22 -13.08
N ILE A 441 -28.93 -31.12 -13.78
CA ILE A 441 -27.86 -31.95 -13.19
C ILE A 441 -26.56 -31.18 -13.40
N VAL A 442 -25.85 -30.88 -12.31
CA VAL A 442 -24.66 -30.01 -12.34
C VAL A 442 -23.43 -30.85 -11.99
N GLY A 443 -22.29 -30.56 -12.60
CA GLY A 443 -21.02 -31.12 -12.16
C GLY A 443 -20.62 -30.55 -10.79
N LEU A 444 -20.18 -31.41 -9.87
CA LEU A 444 -19.76 -30.97 -8.52
C LEU A 444 -18.71 -29.85 -8.54
N HIS A 445 -17.77 -29.90 -9.49
CA HIS A 445 -16.76 -28.86 -9.69
C HIS A 445 -17.36 -27.50 -10.12
N GLU A 446 -18.36 -27.51 -11.00
CA GLU A 446 -19.04 -26.29 -11.48
C GLU A 446 -19.80 -25.62 -10.34
N LEU A 447 -20.47 -26.43 -9.50
CA LEU A 447 -21.16 -25.97 -8.30
C LEU A 447 -20.19 -25.28 -7.31
N PHE A 448 -19.09 -25.96 -6.92
CA PHE A 448 -18.11 -25.37 -6.00
C PHE A 448 -17.39 -24.16 -6.60
N SER A 449 -17.18 -24.12 -7.91
CA SER A 449 -16.59 -22.95 -8.58
C SER A 449 -17.52 -21.73 -8.55
N ALA A 450 -18.83 -21.91 -8.71
CA ALA A 450 -19.81 -20.83 -8.57
C ALA A 450 -19.88 -20.30 -7.13
N LEU A 451 -19.90 -21.22 -6.15
CA LEU A 451 -19.89 -20.88 -4.72
C LEU A 451 -18.63 -20.10 -4.33
N THR A 452 -17.46 -20.54 -4.81
CA THR A 452 -16.17 -19.92 -4.48
C THR A 452 -16.10 -18.46 -4.95
N ARG A 453 -16.49 -18.18 -6.21
CA ARG A 453 -16.53 -16.80 -6.75
C ARG A 453 -17.47 -15.89 -5.96
N SER A 454 -18.58 -16.45 -5.47
CA SER A 454 -19.53 -15.69 -4.67
C SER A 454 -18.97 -15.35 -3.29
N VAL A 455 -18.35 -16.32 -2.62
CA VAL A 455 -17.71 -16.10 -1.30
C VAL A 455 -16.55 -15.11 -1.40
N GLU A 456 -15.70 -15.20 -2.43
CA GLU A 456 -14.58 -14.27 -2.68
C GLU A 456 -15.02 -12.81 -2.84
N SER A 457 -16.16 -12.57 -3.48
CA SER A 457 -16.65 -11.22 -3.77
C SER A 457 -17.52 -10.63 -2.65
N SER A 458 -18.09 -11.47 -1.79
CA SER A 458 -19.04 -11.06 -0.76
C SER A 458 -18.47 -11.00 0.66
N THR A 459 -17.42 -11.76 0.94
CA THR A 459 -16.77 -11.84 2.26
C THR A 459 -15.39 -11.16 2.26
N GLY A 460 -15.18 -10.23 3.18
CA GLY A 460 -13.91 -9.53 3.37
C GLY A 460 -13.09 -10.10 4.53
N GLY A 461 -11.93 -9.50 4.78
CA GLY A 461 -11.11 -9.80 5.97
C GLY A 461 -10.50 -11.21 5.99
N THR A 462 -10.07 -11.63 7.18
CA THR A 462 -9.36 -12.90 7.38
C THR A 462 -10.26 -14.11 7.11
N SER A 463 -11.52 -14.07 7.55
CA SER A 463 -12.49 -15.16 7.35
C SER A 463 -12.80 -15.37 5.86
N GLY A 464 -13.00 -14.30 5.09
CA GLY A 464 -13.22 -14.40 3.64
C GLY A 464 -12.03 -15.02 2.89
N ALA A 465 -10.80 -14.66 3.27
CA ALA A 465 -9.61 -15.28 2.71
C ALA A 465 -9.49 -16.78 3.06
N ILE A 466 -9.82 -17.17 4.29
CA ILE A 466 -9.82 -18.59 4.71
C ILE A 466 -10.85 -19.39 3.91
N TYR A 467 -12.09 -18.88 3.79
CA TYR A 467 -13.13 -19.55 3.01
C TYR A 467 -12.75 -19.65 1.52
N ALA A 468 -12.26 -18.57 0.92
CA ALA A 468 -11.84 -18.56 -0.48
C ALA A 468 -10.71 -19.57 -0.76
N ILE A 469 -9.68 -19.61 0.09
CA ILE A 469 -8.57 -20.58 -0.05
C ILE A 469 -9.09 -22.01 0.08
N PHE A 470 -9.92 -22.28 1.10
CA PHE A 470 -10.47 -23.62 1.34
C PHE A 470 -11.35 -24.10 0.20
N PHE A 471 -12.32 -23.28 -0.26
CA PHE A 471 -13.23 -23.66 -1.34
C PHE A 471 -12.54 -23.75 -2.71
N ASN A 472 -11.55 -22.89 -3.00
CA ASN A 472 -10.73 -23.04 -4.21
C ASN A 472 -9.92 -24.34 -4.20
N ALA A 473 -9.29 -24.66 -3.06
CA ALA A 473 -8.52 -25.89 -2.93
C ALA A 473 -9.43 -27.13 -3.05
N LEU A 474 -10.63 -27.08 -2.47
CA LEU A 474 -11.65 -28.11 -2.59
C LEU A 474 -12.08 -28.30 -4.06
N SER A 475 -12.42 -27.22 -4.75
CA SER A 475 -12.83 -27.24 -6.16
C SER A 475 -11.73 -27.78 -7.07
N ASN A 476 -10.48 -27.38 -6.84
CA ASN A 476 -9.31 -27.87 -7.58
C ASN A 476 -9.04 -29.36 -7.32
N SER A 477 -9.21 -29.83 -6.09
CA SER A 477 -9.05 -31.24 -5.75
C SER A 477 -10.11 -32.11 -6.42
N ILE A 478 -11.36 -31.65 -6.49
CA ILE A 478 -12.45 -32.34 -7.20
C ILE A 478 -12.12 -32.41 -8.70
N ARG A 479 -11.65 -31.31 -9.30
CA ARG A 479 -11.26 -31.27 -10.74
C ARG A 479 -10.15 -32.25 -11.09
N ASN A 480 -9.16 -32.39 -10.22
CA ASN A 480 -7.98 -33.23 -10.45
C ASN A 480 -8.16 -34.69 -10.00
N THR A 481 -9.37 -35.08 -9.59
CA THR A 481 -9.65 -36.47 -9.19
C THR A 481 -9.65 -37.37 -10.45
N PRO A 482 -8.82 -38.43 -10.49
CA PRO A 482 -8.75 -39.33 -11.64
C PRO A 482 -10.11 -39.96 -11.98
N GLN A 483 -10.41 -40.10 -13.27
CA GLN A 483 -11.62 -40.81 -13.71
C GLN A 483 -11.51 -42.29 -13.33
N GLY A 484 -12.33 -42.73 -12.38
CA GLY A 484 -12.40 -44.11 -11.89
C GLY A 484 -13.56 -44.29 -10.91
N SER A 485 -13.98 -45.54 -10.69
CA SER A 485 -15.14 -45.90 -9.85
C SER A 485 -14.86 -45.64 -8.36
N ARG A 486 -14.96 -44.38 -7.92
CA ARG A 486 -14.93 -43.96 -6.50
C ARG A 486 -16.27 -43.34 -6.13
N SER A 487 -16.82 -43.71 -4.97
CA SER A 487 -18.05 -43.11 -4.43
C SER A 487 -17.88 -41.59 -4.21
N MET A 488 -18.95 -40.82 -4.44
CA MET A 488 -19.03 -39.37 -4.19
C MET A 488 -18.49 -38.99 -2.80
N THR A 489 -18.85 -39.78 -1.78
CA THR A 489 -18.43 -39.56 -0.40
C THR A 489 -16.92 -39.69 -0.23
N ALA A 490 -16.30 -40.67 -0.91
CA ALA A 490 -14.85 -40.87 -0.90
C ALA A 490 -14.10 -39.75 -1.64
N VAL A 491 -14.69 -39.23 -2.73
CA VAL A 491 -14.11 -38.07 -3.45
C VAL A 491 -14.21 -36.80 -2.59
N MET A 492 -15.33 -36.59 -1.91
CA MET A 492 -15.50 -35.45 -0.99
C MET A 492 -14.55 -35.54 0.21
N ALA A 493 -14.35 -36.72 0.80
CA ALA A 493 -13.40 -36.93 1.89
C ALA A 493 -11.96 -36.58 1.47
N ALA A 494 -11.53 -37.10 0.31
CA ALA A 494 -10.21 -36.80 -0.24
C ALA A 494 -10.04 -35.30 -0.56
N ALA A 495 -11.08 -34.68 -1.14
CA ALA A 495 -11.05 -33.27 -1.51
C ALA A 495 -11.06 -32.34 -0.30
N LEU A 496 -11.83 -32.65 0.75
CA LEU A 496 -11.83 -31.90 2.01
C LEU A 496 -10.50 -32.01 2.73
N SER A 497 -9.91 -33.20 2.77
CA SER A 497 -8.56 -33.42 3.33
C SER A 497 -7.48 -32.63 2.57
N ALA A 498 -7.54 -32.63 1.23
CA ALA A 498 -6.63 -31.86 0.40
C ALA A 498 -6.84 -30.35 0.58
N ALA A 499 -8.08 -29.89 0.67
CA ALA A 499 -8.42 -28.50 0.93
C ALA A 499 -7.92 -28.01 2.29
N LEU A 500 -8.09 -28.83 3.34
CA LEU A 500 -7.58 -28.52 4.67
C LEU A 500 -6.04 -28.49 4.69
N SER A 501 -5.40 -29.45 4.02
CA SER A 501 -3.94 -29.47 3.88
C SER A 501 -3.42 -28.23 3.15
N GLN A 502 -4.12 -27.79 2.09
CA GLN A 502 -3.77 -26.57 1.39
C GLN A 502 -3.98 -25.34 2.28
N LEU A 503 -5.08 -25.29 3.03
CA LEU A 503 -5.35 -24.19 3.96
C LEU A 503 -4.24 -24.07 5.03
N PHE A 504 -3.71 -25.19 5.54
CA PHE A 504 -2.59 -25.20 6.48
C PHE A 504 -1.30 -24.55 5.95
N SER A 505 -1.12 -24.47 4.62
CA SER A 505 0.03 -23.77 4.02
C SER A 505 -0.10 -22.24 4.10
N TYR A 506 -1.32 -21.73 4.33
CA TYR A 506 -1.61 -20.30 4.37
C TYR A 506 -2.02 -19.80 5.76
N THR A 507 -2.37 -20.69 6.70
CA THR A 507 -2.68 -20.33 8.08
C THR A 507 -1.97 -21.22 9.11
N THR A 508 -1.48 -20.59 10.18
CA THR A 508 -0.91 -21.27 11.36
C THR A 508 -1.97 -21.72 12.36
N ALA A 509 -3.26 -21.41 12.12
CA ALA A 509 -4.35 -21.82 12.99
C ALA A 509 -4.54 -23.34 13.02
N ARG A 510 -4.70 -23.90 14.22
CA ARG A 510 -4.85 -25.33 14.52
C ARG A 510 -5.90 -25.48 15.61
N CYS A 511 -6.38 -26.71 15.85
CA CYS A 511 -7.18 -27.01 17.04
C CYS A 511 -6.42 -26.58 18.31
N GLY A 512 -7.14 -25.99 19.25
CA GLY A 512 -6.60 -25.38 20.47
C GLY A 512 -6.33 -23.88 20.36
N HIS A 513 -6.40 -23.26 19.17
CA HIS A 513 -6.03 -21.85 18.99
C HIS A 513 -7.21 -20.86 19.13
N LYS A 514 -8.42 -21.35 19.40
CA LYS A 514 -9.66 -20.56 19.53
C LYS A 514 -9.96 -19.77 18.24
N THR A 515 -10.17 -20.50 17.15
CA THR A 515 -10.45 -20.02 15.79
C THR A 515 -11.44 -20.94 15.09
N LEU A 516 -11.90 -20.56 13.88
CA LEU A 516 -12.76 -21.44 13.07
C LEU A 516 -12.17 -22.83 12.78
N MET A 517 -10.85 -22.98 12.87
CA MET A 517 -10.16 -24.25 12.67
C MET A 517 -10.52 -25.29 13.75
N ASP A 518 -10.90 -24.84 14.95
CA ASP A 518 -11.34 -25.69 16.04
C ASP A 518 -12.63 -26.45 15.74
N ALA A 519 -13.41 -26.00 14.76
CA ALA A 519 -14.59 -26.71 14.26
C ALA A 519 -14.34 -27.34 12.87
N LEU A 520 -13.57 -26.68 12.00
CA LEU A 520 -13.29 -27.17 10.64
C LEU A 520 -12.38 -28.40 10.60
N ILE A 521 -11.32 -28.45 11.43
CA ILE A 521 -10.39 -29.60 11.45
C ILE A 521 -11.10 -30.86 11.94
N PRO A 522 -11.81 -30.87 13.10
CA PRO A 522 -12.52 -32.06 13.55
C PRO A 522 -13.55 -32.56 12.54
N PHE A 523 -14.25 -31.65 11.85
CA PHE A 523 -15.17 -32.03 10.79
C PHE A 523 -14.48 -32.83 9.67
N VAL A 524 -13.39 -32.31 9.11
CA VAL A 524 -12.70 -32.92 7.97
C VAL A 524 -12.04 -34.24 8.36
N GLU A 525 -11.39 -34.31 9.52
CA GLU A 525 -10.71 -35.53 9.99
C GLU A 525 -11.69 -36.66 10.30
N VAL A 526 -12.80 -36.36 10.98
CA VAL A 526 -13.84 -37.34 11.28
C VAL A 526 -14.55 -37.77 10.01
N PHE A 527 -14.97 -36.83 9.15
CA PHE A 527 -15.60 -37.20 7.88
C PHE A 527 -14.69 -38.06 6.99
N SER A 528 -13.38 -37.76 6.95
CA SER A 528 -12.44 -38.53 6.11
C SER A 528 -12.16 -39.94 6.63
N SER A 529 -12.35 -40.18 7.93
CA SER A 529 -12.14 -41.50 8.55
C SER A 529 -13.41 -42.35 8.62
N THR A 530 -14.57 -41.73 8.88
CA THR A 530 -15.85 -42.45 9.03
C THR A 530 -16.69 -42.46 7.76
N LEU A 531 -16.47 -41.51 6.84
CA LEU A 531 -17.35 -41.20 5.71
C LEU A 531 -18.79 -40.87 6.13
N ASP A 532 -19.01 -40.56 7.41
CA ASP A 532 -20.31 -40.20 7.96
C ASP A 532 -20.38 -38.71 8.30
N VAL A 533 -21.29 -38.00 7.61
CA VAL A 533 -21.51 -36.56 7.81
C VAL A 533 -22.05 -36.27 9.20
N ARG A 534 -22.90 -37.14 9.78
CA ARG A 534 -23.53 -36.88 11.08
C ARG A 534 -22.48 -36.82 12.19
N THR A 535 -21.64 -37.85 12.29
CA THR A 535 -20.54 -37.89 13.27
C THR A 535 -19.55 -36.72 13.06
N ALA A 536 -19.27 -36.33 11.81
CA ALA A 536 -18.39 -35.19 11.52
C ALA A 536 -18.96 -33.84 12.00
N VAL A 537 -20.27 -33.64 11.88
CA VAL A 537 -20.98 -32.45 12.35
C VAL A 537 -20.99 -32.36 13.87
N GLU A 538 -21.19 -33.50 14.54
CA GLU A 538 -21.11 -33.59 16.00
C GLU A 538 -19.71 -33.17 16.49
N ALA A 539 -18.66 -33.69 15.85
CA ALA A 539 -17.28 -33.31 16.15
C ALA A 539 -16.99 -31.81 15.92
N ALA A 540 -17.54 -31.23 14.85
CA ALA A 540 -17.43 -29.78 14.59
C ALA A 540 -18.12 -28.93 15.66
N ASN A 541 -19.31 -29.36 16.10
CA ASN A 541 -20.07 -28.69 17.16
C ASN A 541 -19.37 -28.77 18.50
N GLU A 542 -18.83 -29.94 18.86
CA GLU A 542 -18.03 -30.12 20.07
C GLU A 542 -16.78 -29.23 20.04
N GLY A 543 -16.05 -29.22 18.91
CA GLY A 543 -14.89 -28.36 18.70
C GLY A 543 -15.22 -26.88 18.85
N ALA A 544 -16.32 -26.42 18.24
CA ALA A 544 -16.80 -25.05 18.37
C ALA A 544 -17.15 -24.67 19.82
N GLN A 545 -17.80 -25.56 20.58
CA GLN A 545 -18.14 -25.29 21.98
C GLN A 545 -16.93 -25.37 22.91
N ALA A 546 -15.98 -26.28 22.65
CA ALA A 546 -14.76 -26.41 23.43
C ALA A 546 -13.93 -25.12 23.42
N THR A 547 -14.05 -24.30 22.36
CA THR A 547 -13.38 -23.00 22.28
C THR A 547 -13.71 -22.07 23.44
N ARG A 548 -14.85 -22.22 24.13
CA ARG A 548 -15.22 -21.41 25.30
C ARG A 548 -14.15 -21.41 26.39
N ALA A 549 -13.55 -22.57 26.63
CA ALA A 549 -12.52 -22.77 27.65
C ALA A 549 -11.09 -22.51 27.13
N LEU A 550 -10.92 -22.22 25.84
CA LEU A 550 -9.62 -21.98 25.24
C LEU A 550 -9.21 -20.51 25.38
N LYS A 551 -7.91 -20.32 25.63
CA LYS A 551 -7.26 -19.02 25.52
C LYS A 551 -7.02 -18.69 24.04
N ALA A 552 -7.36 -17.47 23.64
CA ALA A 552 -7.10 -17.01 22.28
C ALA A 552 -5.59 -16.84 22.05
N VAL A 553 -5.03 -17.57 21.07
CA VAL A 553 -3.61 -17.48 20.69
C VAL A 553 -3.44 -16.77 19.35
N LEU A 554 -4.49 -16.76 18.51
CA LEU A 554 -4.50 -16.15 17.18
C LEU A 554 -5.75 -15.29 16.99
N GLY A 555 -5.74 -14.45 15.95
CA GLY A 555 -6.86 -13.56 15.64
C GLY A 555 -6.96 -12.37 16.59
N ARG A 556 -8.01 -11.56 16.42
CA ARG A 556 -8.21 -10.34 17.23
C ARG A 556 -8.46 -10.64 18.71
N ALA A 557 -9.06 -11.80 19.01
CA ALA A 557 -9.30 -12.28 20.36
C ALA A 557 -8.03 -12.43 21.20
N SER A 558 -6.85 -12.61 20.57
CA SER A 558 -5.57 -12.68 21.30
C SER A 558 -5.12 -11.36 21.95
N TYR A 559 -5.69 -10.21 21.55
CA TYR A 559 -5.37 -8.90 22.13
C TYR A 559 -6.30 -8.48 23.26
N VAL A 560 -7.35 -9.25 23.53
CA VAL A 560 -8.36 -8.93 24.55
C VAL A 560 -7.92 -9.53 25.89
N GLY A 561 -8.01 -8.75 26.97
CA GLY A 561 -7.63 -9.21 28.31
C GLY A 561 -8.51 -10.35 28.83
N ASP A 562 -7.93 -11.24 29.65
CA ASP A 562 -8.58 -12.47 30.13
C ASP A 562 -9.94 -12.18 30.84
N GLU A 563 -10.11 -11.01 31.48
CA GLU A 563 -11.36 -10.56 32.14
C GLU A 563 -12.58 -10.48 31.20
N ALA A 564 -12.39 -10.22 29.90
CA ALA A 564 -13.50 -10.14 28.95
C ALA A 564 -14.07 -11.53 28.59
N PHE A 565 -13.30 -12.60 28.84
CA PHE A 565 -13.69 -13.97 28.53
C PHE A 565 -14.34 -14.71 29.71
N ASP A 566 -14.34 -14.12 30.91
CA ASP A 566 -14.93 -14.70 32.13
C ASP A 566 -16.46 -14.48 32.26
N VAL A 567 -17.08 -13.82 31.28
CA VAL A 567 -18.54 -13.61 31.24
C VAL A 567 -19.23 -14.90 30.73
N ASP A 568 -20.30 -15.33 31.41
CA ASP A 568 -21.14 -16.49 31.04
C ASP A 568 -20.41 -17.83 30.83
N GLY A 569 -19.38 -18.11 31.64
CA GLY A 569 -18.70 -19.42 31.65
C GLY A 569 -17.78 -19.67 30.45
N GLY A 570 -17.37 -18.61 29.75
CA GLY A 570 -16.47 -18.65 28.60
C GLY A 570 -17.19 -18.35 27.28
N ILE A 571 -16.61 -17.45 26.49
CA ILE A 571 -17.14 -17.05 25.18
C ILE A 571 -16.57 -17.96 24.08
N PRO A 572 -17.40 -18.59 23.22
CA PRO A 572 -16.92 -19.42 22.12
C PRO A 572 -16.33 -18.55 21.00
N ASP A 573 -15.44 -19.12 20.19
CA ASP A 573 -14.93 -18.45 19.00
C ASP A 573 -16.05 -18.18 17.98
N PRO A 574 -16.28 -16.92 17.56
CA PRO A 574 -17.30 -16.58 16.57
C PRO A 574 -17.09 -17.29 15.22
N GLY A 575 -15.84 -17.47 14.80
CA GLY A 575 -15.51 -18.20 13.57
C GLY A 575 -15.86 -19.68 13.64
N ALA A 576 -15.55 -20.33 14.76
CA ALA A 576 -15.87 -21.74 15.01
C ALA A 576 -17.38 -21.97 15.11
N LEU A 577 -18.10 -21.03 15.75
CA LEU A 577 -19.55 -21.02 15.72
C LEU A 577 -20.11 -20.84 14.30
N GLY A 578 -19.47 -19.99 13.49
CA GLY A 578 -19.89 -19.72 12.13
C GLY A 578 -19.78 -20.91 11.18
N VAL A 579 -18.81 -21.81 11.41
CA VAL A 579 -18.62 -23.02 10.60
C VAL A 579 -19.18 -24.28 11.26
N ARG A 580 -19.83 -24.16 12.42
CA ARG A 580 -20.56 -25.26 13.04
C ARG A 580 -21.77 -25.56 12.17
N PHE A 581 -21.90 -26.78 11.68
CA PHE A 581 -22.97 -27.16 10.75
C PHE A 581 -24.30 -27.35 11.50
N GLY A 582 -24.86 -26.23 11.97
CA GLY A 582 -26.15 -26.16 12.62
C GLY A 582 -27.28 -26.61 11.67
N PRO A 583 -28.27 -27.29 12.23
CA PRO A 583 -28.53 -28.72 12.04
C PRO A 583 -28.81 -29.16 10.59
N LEU A 584 -28.15 -30.23 10.14
CA LEU A 584 -28.54 -31.07 9.00
C LEU A 584 -29.85 -31.85 9.27
N HIS A 585 -30.93 -31.15 9.63
CA HIS A 585 -32.28 -31.73 9.72
C HIS A 585 -32.82 -32.16 8.34
N ALA A 586 -32.17 -31.78 7.24
CA ALA A 586 -32.55 -32.21 5.89
C ALA A 586 -32.01 -33.60 5.49
N PHE A 587 -31.03 -34.17 6.22
CA PHE A 587 -30.51 -35.51 5.92
C PHE A 587 -31.45 -36.64 6.38
N GLU A 588 -32.50 -36.35 7.15
CA GLU A 588 -33.50 -37.34 7.59
C GLU A 588 -34.62 -37.61 6.57
N MET A 589 -34.60 -36.98 5.38
CA MET A 589 -35.67 -37.13 4.37
C MET A 589 -35.20 -37.65 3.00
N ALA A 590 -33.90 -37.86 2.79
CA ALA A 590 -33.38 -38.41 1.54
C ALA A 590 -32.72 -39.77 1.79
N SER A 591 -33.53 -40.82 1.79
CA SER A 591 -33.06 -42.18 1.58
C SER A 591 -32.16 -42.22 0.35
N PHE A 592 -30.87 -42.50 0.56
CA PHE A 592 -29.93 -42.91 -0.48
C PHE A 592 -30.48 -44.20 -1.10
N ASP A 593 -31.00 -44.09 -2.33
CA ASP A 593 -31.43 -45.23 -3.12
C ASP A 593 -30.19 -45.84 -3.79
N GLU A 594 -29.72 -46.96 -3.25
CA GLU A 594 -28.56 -47.73 -3.71
C GLU A 594 -28.80 -48.52 -5.02
N SER A 595 -29.93 -48.35 -5.70
CA SER A 595 -30.34 -49.20 -6.84
C SER A 595 -29.73 -48.84 -8.21
N ALA A 596 -28.74 -47.94 -8.30
CA ALA A 596 -28.22 -47.43 -9.57
C ALA A 596 -26.84 -47.93 -10.03
N PHE A 597 -26.23 -48.96 -9.41
CA PHE A 597 -24.89 -49.42 -9.81
C PHE A 597 -24.79 -50.94 -9.89
N THR A 598 -24.42 -51.44 -11.08
CA THR A 598 -24.09 -52.85 -11.33
C THR A 598 -22.58 -53.05 -11.27
N ASP A 599 -22.16 -54.02 -10.46
CA ASP A 599 -20.79 -54.52 -10.34
C ASP A 599 -20.30 -55.26 -11.59
N ASP A 600 -18.99 -55.17 -11.89
CA ASP A 600 -18.27 -56.23 -12.60
C ASP A 600 -16.89 -56.45 -11.94
N PRO A 601 -16.60 -57.66 -11.41
CA PRO A 601 -15.38 -57.95 -10.67
C PRO A 601 -14.38 -58.72 -11.54
N THR A 602 -13.41 -58.06 -12.17
CA THR A 602 -12.13 -58.70 -12.51
C THR A 602 -11.03 -57.67 -12.71
N LEU A 603 -9.98 -57.71 -11.86
CA LEU A 603 -8.56 -57.73 -12.22
C LEU A 603 -7.69 -57.44 -10.98
N ASN A 604 -7.17 -58.53 -10.41
CA ASN A 604 -6.07 -58.51 -9.45
C ASN A 604 -4.75 -58.15 -10.15
N GLY A 605 -3.91 -57.36 -9.47
CA GLY A 605 -2.47 -57.52 -9.53
C GLY A 605 -1.66 -56.29 -9.93
N SER A 606 -1.13 -55.57 -8.93
CA SER A 606 0.31 -55.38 -8.66
C SER A 606 0.56 -54.08 -7.87
N SER A 607 1.38 -54.20 -6.83
CA SER A 607 1.72 -53.13 -5.88
C SER A 607 2.56 -52.02 -6.52
N PRO A 608 2.45 -50.76 -6.04
CA PRO A 608 3.17 -49.63 -6.61
C PRO A 608 4.63 -49.64 -6.15
N THR A 609 5.57 -49.63 -7.09
CA THR A 609 6.94 -49.20 -6.80
C THR A 609 6.94 -47.69 -6.60
N ASN A 610 7.21 -47.28 -5.36
CA ASN A 610 7.54 -45.92 -4.94
C ASN A 610 8.47 -45.21 -5.92
N LEU A 611 8.01 -44.08 -6.47
CA LEU A 611 8.87 -42.97 -6.88
C LEU A 611 8.22 -41.66 -6.39
N SER A 612 8.47 -41.38 -5.12
CA SER A 612 8.19 -40.12 -4.46
C SER A 612 9.05 -38.99 -5.03
N ALA A 613 8.41 -37.85 -5.28
CA ALA A 613 8.91 -36.49 -5.07
C ALA A 613 10.32 -36.13 -5.58
N VAL A 614 10.39 -35.46 -6.74
CA VAL A 614 11.46 -34.48 -6.98
C VAL A 614 10.95 -33.11 -6.50
N SER A 615 11.04 -32.90 -5.18
CA SER A 615 10.86 -31.58 -4.56
C SER A 615 12.09 -30.73 -4.87
N THR A 616 11.93 -29.62 -5.59
CA THR A 616 12.98 -28.62 -5.88
C THR A 616 13.40 -27.78 -4.67
N TYR A 617 12.79 -28.00 -3.50
CA TYR A 617 13.11 -27.31 -2.24
C TYR A 617 13.49 -28.33 -1.18
N ASP A 618 14.67 -28.15 -0.59
CA ASP A 618 15.34 -28.99 0.39
C ASP A 618 14.74 -28.88 1.81
N GLY A 619 13.48 -28.46 1.95
CA GLY A 619 12.83 -28.29 3.25
C GLY A 619 13.34 -27.11 4.09
N TYR A 620 14.46 -26.48 3.74
CA TYR A 620 15.03 -25.30 4.41
C TYR A 620 14.00 -24.16 4.56
N SER A 621 13.25 -23.86 3.49
CA SER A 621 12.22 -22.82 3.49
C SER A 621 11.03 -23.12 4.40
N ASN A 622 10.86 -24.38 4.77
CA ASN A 622 9.76 -24.85 5.62
C ASN A 622 10.22 -25.04 7.07
N ASP A 623 11.51 -24.81 7.36
CA ASP A 623 12.05 -24.90 8.71
C ASP A 623 11.40 -23.81 9.59
N PRO A 624 10.80 -24.16 10.74
CA PRO A 624 10.15 -23.19 11.63
C PRO A 624 11.10 -22.08 12.10
N GLY A 625 12.37 -22.42 12.37
CA GLY A 625 13.39 -21.46 12.80
C GLY A 625 13.77 -20.47 11.70
N PHE A 626 13.78 -20.92 10.44
CA PHE A 626 13.95 -20.01 9.30
C PHE A 626 12.77 -19.04 9.15
N ILE A 627 11.54 -19.56 9.25
CA ILE A 627 10.31 -18.76 9.12
C ILE A 627 10.19 -17.72 10.25
N GLU A 628 10.56 -18.09 11.47
CA GLU A 628 10.55 -17.18 12.62
C GLU A 628 11.59 -16.07 12.45
N SER A 629 12.85 -16.41 12.18
CA SER A 629 13.92 -15.43 12.01
C SER A 629 13.72 -14.53 10.78
N GLN A 630 13.09 -15.04 9.73
CA GLN A 630 12.63 -14.21 8.61
C GLN A 630 11.61 -13.14 9.03
N LYS A 631 10.62 -13.50 9.87
CA LYS A 631 9.64 -12.54 10.39
C LYS A 631 10.31 -11.52 11.30
N GLU A 632 11.22 -11.97 12.16
CA GLU A 632 12.01 -11.11 13.03
C GLU A 632 12.83 -10.11 12.22
N PHE A 633 13.62 -10.60 11.26
CA PHE A 633 14.43 -9.77 10.37
C PHE A 633 13.59 -8.76 9.61
N ARG A 634 12.47 -9.18 8.99
CA ARG A 634 11.57 -8.26 8.30
C ARG A 634 11.02 -7.19 9.25
N THR A 635 10.59 -7.57 10.45
CA THR A 635 10.06 -6.64 11.45
C THR A 635 11.12 -5.62 11.87
N LEU A 636 12.35 -6.08 12.09
CA LEU A 636 13.51 -5.25 12.43
C LEU A 636 13.77 -4.19 11.36
N LEU A 637 13.82 -4.56 10.07
CA LEU A 637 14.05 -3.61 8.97
C LEU A 637 12.95 -2.53 8.90
N PHE A 638 11.67 -2.92 9.04
CA PHE A 638 10.56 -1.95 9.02
C PHE A 638 10.51 -1.06 10.25
N HIS A 639 10.83 -1.59 11.43
CA HIS A 639 10.90 -0.81 12.66
C HIS A 639 11.94 0.29 12.51
N THR A 640 13.16 -0.06 12.11
CA THR A 640 14.24 0.90 11.90
C THR A 640 13.94 1.91 10.79
N ALA A 641 13.29 1.47 9.69
CA ALA A 641 12.86 2.40 8.65
C ALA A 641 11.86 3.45 9.17
N ARG A 642 10.99 3.11 10.13
CA ARG A 642 9.99 4.03 10.71
C ARG A 642 10.57 5.02 11.70
N GLU A 643 11.60 4.63 12.46
CA GLU A 643 12.24 5.51 13.45
C GLU A 643 12.99 6.69 12.79
N GLY A 644 13.36 6.57 11.51
CA GLY A 644 14.00 7.61 10.73
C GLY A 644 15.42 7.96 11.22
N PRO A 645 16.12 8.88 10.55
CA PRO A 645 17.42 9.35 11.02
C PRO A 645 17.26 10.19 12.28
N THR A 646 17.59 9.61 13.44
CA THR A 646 17.89 10.41 14.64
C THR A 646 19.10 11.30 14.37
N ARG A 647 19.03 12.58 14.75
CA ARG A 647 20.09 13.59 14.55
C ARG A 647 21.46 13.03 14.93
N VAL A 648 22.35 12.88 13.96
CA VAL A 648 23.80 12.76 14.20
C VAL A 648 24.42 14.13 13.99
N GLY A 649 25.19 14.58 14.97
CA GLY A 649 25.87 15.87 15.01
C GLY A 649 26.81 16.08 13.83
N THR A 650 27.00 17.36 13.50
CA THR A 650 27.93 17.90 12.51
C THR A 650 29.29 17.19 12.56
N PRO A 651 29.86 16.71 11.44
CA PRO A 651 31.28 16.35 11.40
C PRO A 651 32.11 17.63 11.41
N GLU A 652 33.03 17.76 12.35
CA GLU A 652 34.09 18.77 12.25
C GLU A 652 35.00 18.44 11.04
N PRO A 653 35.37 19.43 10.22
CA PRO A 653 36.25 19.21 9.09
C PRO A 653 37.71 19.12 9.58
N GLY A 654 38.27 17.90 9.55
CA GLY A 654 39.70 17.68 9.74
C GLY A 654 40.05 16.62 10.78
N ALA A 655 39.83 15.34 10.46
CA ALA A 655 40.46 14.25 11.18
C ALA A 655 41.03 13.26 10.17
N ASP A 656 42.30 13.48 9.82
CA ASP A 656 43.15 12.50 9.17
C ASP A 656 43.29 11.23 10.01
N GLU A 657 43.60 10.14 9.31
CA GLU A 657 44.05 8.82 9.77
C GLU A 657 44.47 8.74 11.25
N ALA A 658 43.55 8.34 12.13
CA ALA A 658 43.86 8.04 13.53
C ALA A 658 43.93 6.53 13.75
N SER A 659 45.15 6.08 14.04
CA SER A 659 45.59 4.79 14.57
C SER A 659 44.62 4.14 15.58
N TYR A 660 44.27 2.88 15.33
CA TYR A 660 43.60 2.01 16.31
C TYR A 660 44.52 1.72 17.51
N PRO A 661 44.11 1.99 18.76
CA PRO A 661 44.91 1.67 19.92
C PRO A 661 44.83 0.16 20.23
N ASN A 662 45.98 -0.42 20.54
CA ASN A 662 46.12 -1.76 21.12
C ASN A 662 45.25 -1.89 22.38
N GLY A 663 44.28 -2.81 22.38
CA GLY A 663 43.52 -3.13 23.60
C GLY A 663 42.35 -4.09 23.37
N LYS A 664 42.62 -5.40 23.51
CA LYS A 664 41.68 -6.55 23.68
C LYS A 664 40.59 -6.74 22.60
N LEU A 665 40.62 -7.92 21.96
CA LEU A 665 39.54 -8.40 21.08
C LEU A 665 38.18 -8.33 21.81
N PRO A 666 37.11 -7.85 21.15
CA PRO A 666 35.78 -7.88 21.74
C PRO A 666 35.27 -9.32 21.90
N THR A 667 34.50 -9.53 22.96
CA THR A 667 33.84 -10.76 23.41
C THR A 667 33.03 -11.51 22.33
N SER A 668 32.70 -10.87 21.21
CA SER A 668 31.93 -11.43 20.08
C SER A 668 32.70 -12.43 19.22
N VAL A 669 34.04 -12.33 19.12
CA VAL A 669 34.86 -13.32 18.40
C VAL A 669 34.96 -14.65 19.16
N CYS A 670 34.68 -14.64 20.47
CA CYS A 670 34.66 -15.84 21.31
C CYS A 670 33.45 -16.74 21.01
N HIS A 671 32.30 -16.18 20.63
CA HIS A 671 31.07 -16.95 20.32
C HIS A 671 31.11 -17.66 18.96
N ILE A 672 31.78 -17.10 17.94
CA ILE A 672 31.91 -17.79 16.64
C ILE A 672 32.64 -19.14 16.79
N LYS A 673 33.61 -19.23 17.73
CA LYS A 673 34.38 -20.46 17.98
C LYS A 673 33.56 -21.57 18.64
N SER A 674 32.43 -21.26 19.28
CA SER A 674 31.56 -22.27 19.89
C SER A 674 30.55 -22.89 18.90
N ILE A 675 30.31 -22.23 17.76
CA ILE A 675 29.33 -22.68 16.76
C ILE A 675 30.01 -23.40 15.59
N VAL A 676 31.18 -22.94 15.15
CA VAL A 676 31.82 -23.43 13.91
C VAL A 676 33.31 -23.67 14.11
N SER A 677 33.83 -24.80 13.61
CA SER A 677 35.26 -25.08 13.65
C SER A 677 36.07 -24.08 12.81
N THR A 678 37.36 -23.90 13.13
CA THR A 678 38.23 -23.00 12.35
C THR A 678 38.36 -23.47 10.89
N SER A 679 38.33 -24.79 10.66
CA SER A 679 38.40 -25.38 9.31
C SER A 679 37.16 -25.06 8.47
N GLU A 680 35.96 -25.17 9.03
CA GLU A 680 34.71 -24.86 8.34
C GLU A 680 34.60 -23.37 8.02
N ARG A 681 34.98 -22.50 8.95
CA ARG A 681 35.01 -21.03 8.71
C ARG A 681 35.90 -20.65 7.53
N VAL A 682 37.11 -21.23 7.46
CA VAL A 682 38.02 -20.97 6.34
C VAL A 682 37.42 -21.48 5.03
N THR A 683 36.78 -22.65 5.07
CA THR A 683 36.12 -23.23 3.89
C THR A 683 34.98 -22.34 3.38
N TRP A 684 34.10 -21.87 4.26
CA TRP A 684 32.97 -21.02 3.88
C TRP A 684 33.41 -19.61 3.48
N LEU A 685 34.41 -19.02 4.12
CA LEU A 685 34.98 -17.74 3.67
C LEU A 685 35.60 -17.85 2.29
N LYS A 686 36.32 -18.94 2.01
CA LYS A 686 36.85 -19.20 0.68
C LYS A 686 35.71 -19.34 -0.34
N ASN A 687 34.67 -20.11 0.00
CA ASN A 687 33.49 -20.26 -0.85
C ASN A 687 32.77 -18.93 -1.10
N TYR A 688 32.67 -18.06 -0.09
CA TYR A 688 32.10 -16.73 -0.26
C TYR A 688 32.88 -15.92 -1.29
N ILE A 689 34.21 -15.87 -1.18
CA ILE A 689 35.06 -15.07 -2.08
C ILE A 689 35.05 -15.64 -3.50
N ASP A 690 35.14 -16.96 -3.64
CA ASP A 690 35.33 -17.63 -4.92
C ASP A 690 34.01 -17.80 -5.70
N GLU A 691 32.89 -18.04 -5.01
CA GLU A 691 31.60 -18.41 -5.63
C GLU A 691 30.49 -17.37 -5.39
N VAL A 692 30.35 -16.81 -4.18
CA VAL A 692 29.20 -15.95 -3.84
C VAL A 692 29.42 -14.49 -4.21
N ALA A 693 30.54 -13.91 -3.80
CA ALA A 693 30.88 -12.51 -4.02
C ALA A 693 30.86 -12.13 -5.51
N PRO A 694 31.32 -12.96 -6.47
CA PRO A 694 31.22 -12.66 -7.89
C PRO A 694 29.79 -12.38 -8.40
N TRP A 695 28.76 -12.97 -7.80
CA TRP A 695 27.36 -12.65 -8.13
C TRP A 695 27.00 -11.21 -7.70
N LEU A 696 27.40 -10.87 -6.47
CA LEU A 696 27.10 -9.59 -5.83
C LEU A 696 27.92 -8.46 -6.47
N ASP A 697 29.15 -8.74 -6.90
CA ASP A 697 30.10 -7.77 -7.49
C ASP A 697 30.02 -7.66 -9.01
N MET A 698 29.16 -8.42 -9.69
CA MET A 698 29.20 -8.49 -11.16
C MET A 698 29.12 -7.12 -11.86
N PHE A 699 28.40 -6.14 -11.30
CA PHE A 699 28.32 -4.74 -11.77
C PHE A 699 29.06 -3.77 -10.83
N ASP A 700 30.15 -4.24 -10.21
CA ASP A 700 31.02 -3.45 -9.35
C ASP A 700 32.49 -3.80 -9.64
N VAL A 701 33.17 -2.94 -10.40
CA VAL A 701 34.58 -3.13 -10.74
C VAL A 701 35.48 -3.13 -9.51
N GLN A 702 35.05 -2.49 -8.41
CA GLN A 702 35.80 -2.44 -7.15
C GLN A 702 35.73 -3.74 -6.35
N GLN A 703 34.85 -4.68 -6.75
CA GLN A 703 34.60 -5.94 -6.04
C GLN A 703 34.35 -5.70 -4.54
N THR A 704 33.42 -4.79 -4.24
CA THR A 704 33.19 -4.32 -2.87
C THR A 704 32.78 -5.47 -1.96
N PHE A 705 31.98 -6.44 -2.42
CA PHE A 705 31.58 -7.61 -1.63
C PHE A 705 32.76 -8.54 -1.35
N GLY A 706 33.52 -8.92 -2.38
CA GLY A 706 34.63 -9.86 -2.27
C GLY A 706 35.89 -9.28 -1.61
N ARG A 707 36.07 -7.95 -1.65
CA ARG A 707 37.28 -7.29 -1.09
C ARG A 707 36.98 -6.49 0.17
N LYS A 708 36.19 -5.42 0.04
CA LYS A 708 35.99 -4.42 1.12
C LYS A 708 35.12 -4.98 2.24
N ILE A 709 33.96 -5.55 1.90
CA ILE A 709 33.01 -6.13 2.84
C ILE A 709 33.63 -7.34 3.55
N THR A 710 34.38 -8.19 2.83
CA THR A 710 35.09 -9.32 3.44
C THR A 710 36.16 -8.87 4.45
N LEU A 711 36.84 -7.74 4.17
CA LEU A 711 37.79 -7.16 5.12
C LEU A 711 37.08 -6.61 6.37
N LEU A 712 35.97 -5.88 6.17
CA LEU A 712 35.17 -5.28 7.23
C LEU A 712 34.49 -6.32 8.13
N ALA A 713 34.17 -7.50 7.59
CA ALA A 713 33.64 -8.61 8.35
C ALA A 713 34.55 -8.97 9.54
N LYS A 714 35.88 -8.85 9.42
CA LYS A 714 36.82 -9.13 10.54
C LYS A 714 36.52 -8.33 11.81
N SER A 715 35.97 -7.12 11.66
CA SER A 715 35.59 -6.23 12.76
C SER A 715 34.07 -6.17 13.02
N SER A 716 33.26 -6.83 12.20
CA SER A 716 31.79 -6.83 12.32
C SER A 716 31.25 -8.26 12.43
N ALA A 717 30.79 -8.61 13.64
CA ALA A 717 30.20 -9.91 13.94
C ALA A 717 28.94 -10.21 13.11
N PRO A 718 27.90 -9.35 13.06
CA PRO A 718 26.71 -9.63 12.24
C PRO A 718 27.07 -9.82 10.77
N LEU A 719 27.97 -9.00 10.22
CA LEU A 719 28.42 -9.14 8.84
C LEU A 719 29.19 -10.44 8.59
N THR A 720 30.03 -10.88 9.54
CA THR A 720 30.71 -12.18 9.46
C THR A 720 29.70 -13.32 9.39
N TYR A 721 28.69 -13.32 10.26
CA TYR A 721 27.67 -14.37 10.26
C TYR A 721 26.85 -14.37 8.97
N ALA A 722 26.45 -13.20 8.45
CA ALA A 722 25.75 -13.10 7.16
C ALA A 722 26.57 -13.68 6.00
N ILE A 723 27.87 -13.35 5.91
CA ILE A 723 28.79 -13.88 4.90
C ILE A 723 28.92 -15.40 5.00
N LEU A 724 29.11 -15.93 6.22
CA LEU A 724 29.24 -17.37 6.44
C LEU A 724 27.93 -18.10 6.13
N ALA A 725 26.78 -17.52 6.50
CA ALA A 725 25.46 -18.10 6.27
C ALA A 725 25.18 -18.29 4.78
N ILE A 726 25.37 -17.26 3.96
CA ILE A 726 25.09 -17.38 2.50
C ILE A 726 26.06 -18.34 1.82
N ALA A 727 27.32 -18.37 2.26
CA ALA A 727 28.33 -19.26 1.70
C ALA A 727 28.06 -20.72 2.08
N ALA A 728 27.69 -20.99 3.33
CA ALA A 728 27.26 -22.32 3.76
C ALA A 728 26.01 -22.76 2.98
N ARG A 729 25.03 -21.86 2.83
CA ARG A 729 23.78 -22.15 2.12
C ARG A 729 24.01 -22.53 0.66
N GLN A 730 24.89 -21.79 0.00
CA GLN A 730 25.28 -22.06 -1.37
C GLN A 730 25.88 -23.48 -1.53
N MET A 731 26.78 -23.87 -0.63
CA MET A 731 27.40 -25.20 -0.66
C MET A 731 26.40 -26.31 -0.34
N GLU A 732 25.49 -26.08 0.62
CA GLU A 732 24.42 -27.01 0.97
C GLU A 732 23.53 -27.29 -0.25
N ARG A 733 23.18 -26.25 -1.01
CA ARG A 733 22.40 -26.35 -2.26
C ARG A 733 23.17 -27.09 -3.37
N GLN A 734 24.44 -26.76 -3.61
CA GLN A 734 25.28 -27.47 -4.59
C GLN A 734 25.42 -28.96 -4.27
N LYS A 735 25.62 -29.29 -2.98
CA LYS A 735 25.80 -30.67 -2.51
C LYS A 735 24.47 -31.41 -2.31
N ARG A 736 23.33 -30.72 -2.44
CA ARG A 736 21.97 -31.25 -2.20
C ARG A 736 21.84 -31.89 -0.81
N LEU A 737 22.39 -31.23 0.21
CA LEU A 737 22.28 -31.67 1.60
C LEU A 737 20.83 -31.54 2.08
N SER A 738 20.39 -32.47 2.93
CA SER A 738 19.04 -32.50 3.49
C SER A 738 19.09 -32.71 5.01
N GLY A 739 18.48 -31.79 5.76
CA GLY A 739 18.45 -31.80 7.23
C GLY A 739 19.68 -31.13 7.87
N ASP A 740 19.50 -30.61 9.10
CA ASP A 740 20.44 -29.82 9.93
C ASP A 740 21.36 -28.87 9.14
N TYR A 741 20.87 -27.65 8.91
CA TYR A 741 21.56 -26.63 8.13
C TYR A 741 22.41 -25.72 9.00
N ASN A 742 23.73 -25.77 8.82
CA ASN A 742 24.65 -24.83 9.46
C ASN A 742 24.36 -23.38 9.04
N SER A 743 23.94 -23.20 7.78
CA SER A 743 23.57 -21.88 7.27
C SER A 743 22.40 -21.26 8.05
N LEU A 744 21.46 -22.07 8.57
CA LEU A 744 20.33 -21.59 9.35
C LEU A 744 20.77 -21.05 10.71
N GLN A 745 21.62 -21.78 11.43
CA GLN A 745 22.13 -21.29 12.72
C GLN A 745 22.93 -19.98 12.54
N LEU A 746 23.76 -19.90 11.50
CA LEU A 746 24.52 -18.68 11.18
C LEU A 746 23.60 -17.51 10.80
N TYR A 747 22.52 -17.78 10.08
CA TYR A 747 21.49 -16.81 9.73
C TYR A 747 20.81 -16.22 10.97
N GLN A 748 20.41 -17.08 11.91
CA GLN A 748 19.78 -16.70 13.17
C GLN A 748 20.69 -15.83 14.04
N GLU A 749 21.95 -16.22 14.19
CA GLU A 749 22.95 -15.46 14.95
C GLU A 749 23.23 -14.09 14.33
N SER A 750 23.25 -14.01 12.99
CA SER A 750 23.40 -12.72 12.30
C SER A 750 22.26 -11.77 12.65
N ILE A 751 21.01 -12.26 12.66
CA ILE A 751 19.82 -11.43 12.96
C ILE A 751 19.81 -11.00 14.43
N ALA A 752 20.08 -11.91 15.35
CA ALA A 752 20.14 -11.62 16.78
C ALA A 752 21.14 -10.48 17.09
N LEU A 753 22.27 -10.43 16.37
CA LEU A 753 23.28 -9.38 16.51
C LEU A 753 22.93 -8.06 15.78
N LEU A 754 22.06 -8.11 14.76
CA LEU A 754 21.54 -6.92 14.09
C LEU A 754 20.51 -6.18 14.95
N THR A 755 19.68 -6.90 15.71
CA THR A 755 18.58 -6.35 16.53
C THR A 755 18.99 -5.16 17.42
N PRO A 756 20.09 -5.20 18.19
CA PRO A 756 20.52 -4.06 19.01
C PRO A 756 21.33 -2.98 18.27
N GLN A 757 21.74 -3.20 17.00
CA GLN A 757 22.74 -2.39 16.29
C GLN A 757 22.21 -1.64 15.06
N LEU A 758 20.91 -1.73 14.74
CA LEU A 758 20.33 -1.12 13.54
C LEU A 758 20.21 0.44 13.65
N GLN A 759 21.35 1.12 13.77
CA GLN A 759 21.47 2.55 13.44
C GLN A 759 21.81 2.62 11.94
N ALA A 760 20.80 2.77 11.07
CA ALA A 760 20.89 2.41 9.64
C ALA A 760 21.71 3.35 8.72
N ARG A 761 22.83 3.88 9.22
CA ARG A 761 23.89 4.48 8.40
C ARG A 761 25.24 3.77 8.47
N ASP A 762 25.38 2.72 9.28
CA ASP A 762 26.59 1.88 9.24
C ASP A 762 26.58 1.03 7.93
N PRO A 763 27.55 1.25 7.01
CA PRO A 763 27.63 0.46 5.78
C PRO A 763 27.80 -1.04 6.01
N ASN A 764 28.33 -1.46 7.16
CA ASN A 764 28.47 -2.87 7.53
C ASN A 764 27.12 -3.55 7.76
N ILE A 765 26.22 -2.82 8.43
CA ILE A 765 24.88 -3.30 8.76
C ILE A 765 24.02 -3.37 7.49
N LEU A 766 24.11 -2.35 6.62
CA LEU A 766 23.43 -2.36 5.32
C LEU A 766 23.91 -3.52 4.43
N ALA A 767 25.23 -3.75 4.39
CA ALA A 767 25.80 -4.89 3.66
C ALA A 767 25.30 -6.23 4.22
N ALA A 768 25.26 -6.39 5.55
CA ALA A 768 24.73 -7.59 6.18
C ALA A 768 23.25 -7.81 5.78
N CYS A 769 22.41 -6.78 5.88
CA CYS A 769 20.99 -6.89 5.52
C CYS A 769 20.78 -7.34 4.07
N VAL A 770 21.51 -6.77 3.11
CA VAL A 770 21.39 -7.17 1.69
C VAL A 770 21.91 -8.58 1.42
N ILE A 771 22.99 -9.01 2.10
CA ILE A 771 23.48 -10.39 2.02
C ILE A 771 22.44 -11.37 2.58
N LEU A 772 21.80 -11.04 3.70
CA LEU A 772 20.74 -11.86 4.28
C LEU A 772 19.51 -11.93 3.36
N CYS A 773 19.08 -10.83 2.73
CA CYS A 773 18.02 -10.86 1.72
C CYS A 773 18.38 -11.77 0.53
N CYS A 774 19.66 -11.79 0.11
CA CYS A 774 20.13 -12.67 -0.96
C CYS A 774 20.06 -14.15 -0.55
N LEU A 775 20.41 -14.47 0.71
CA LEU A 775 20.24 -15.81 1.29
C LEU A 775 18.76 -16.21 1.31
N GLU A 776 17.86 -15.33 1.76
CA GLU A 776 16.42 -15.60 1.78
C GLU A 776 15.89 -15.89 0.37
N MET A 777 16.30 -15.09 -0.63
CA MET A 777 15.91 -15.33 -2.03
C MET A 777 16.45 -16.65 -2.59
N MET A 778 17.68 -17.04 -2.25
CA MET A 778 18.24 -18.35 -2.63
C MET A 778 17.46 -19.51 -2.00
N SER A 779 16.90 -19.28 -0.81
CA SER A 779 16.27 -20.32 0.01
C SER A 779 14.75 -20.43 -0.16
N ALA A 780 14.09 -19.34 -0.55
CA ALA A 780 12.63 -19.26 -0.67
C ALA A 780 12.12 -19.41 -2.10
N ALA A 781 10.82 -19.69 -2.23
CA ALA A 781 10.17 -19.73 -3.54
C ALA A 781 10.23 -18.35 -4.24
N PRO A 782 10.56 -18.28 -5.54
CA PRO A 782 10.67 -17.04 -6.30
C PRO A 782 9.46 -16.10 -6.23
N ARG A 783 8.25 -16.65 -6.09
CA ARG A 783 7.01 -15.87 -5.90
C ARG A 783 6.97 -15.07 -4.59
N ASN A 784 7.79 -15.42 -3.60
CA ASN A 784 7.90 -14.70 -2.33
C ASN A 784 9.08 -13.71 -2.29
N TRP A 785 9.93 -13.63 -3.33
CA TRP A 785 11.12 -12.77 -3.34
C TRP A 785 10.82 -11.31 -3.00
N ARG A 786 9.69 -10.78 -3.46
CA ARG A 786 9.25 -9.43 -3.11
C ARG A 786 9.18 -9.19 -1.60
N LYS A 787 8.64 -10.15 -0.84
CA LYS A 787 8.53 -10.06 0.62
C LYS A 787 9.90 -10.05 1.32
N HIS A 788 10.93 -10.61 0.70
CA HIS A 788 12.30 -10.57 1.25
C HIS A 788 12.97 -9.22 0.97
N LEU A 789 12.51 -8.49 -0.05
CA LEU A 789 13.09 -7.22 -0.48
C LEU A 789 12.47 -5.99 0.19
N ASP A 790 11.17 -6.01 0.54
CA ASP A 790 10.46 -4.81 1.02
C ASP A 790 11.12 -4.14 2.24
N GLY A 791 11.71 -4.93 3.15
CA GLY A 791 12.38 -4.37 4.33
C GLY A 791 13.60 -3.53 3.97
N CYS A 792 14.44 -4.02 3.04
CA CYS A 792 15.58 -3.26 2.54
C CYS A 792 15.15 -2.04 1.72
N ALA A 793 14.05 -2.17 0.96
CA ALA A 793 13.47 -1.04 0.22
C ALA A 793 13.05 0.10 1.17
N ALA A 794 12.33 -0.24 2.25
CA ALA A 794 11.90 0.73 3.25
C ALA A 794 13.09 1.40 3.96
N LEU A 795 14.17 0.66 4.23
CA LEU A 795 15.41 1.24 4.73
C LEU A 795 16.04 2.21 3.73
N PHE A 796 16.18 1.83 2.46
CA PHE A 796 16.77 2.73 1.47
C PHE A 796 15.96 4.01 1.29
N GLU A 797 14.63 3.91 1.28
CA GLU A 797 13.74 5.07 1.21
C GLU A 797 13.87 5.97 2.44
N SER A 798 13.80 5.40 3.65
CA SER A 798 13.88 6.17 4.90
C SER A 798 15.22 6.90 5.08
N TYR A 799 16.32 6.27 4.67
CA TYR A 799 17.67 6.82 4.84
C TYR A 799 18.19 7.56 3.60
N GLY A 800 17.42 7.62 2.52
CA GLY A 800 17.79 8.32 1.27
C GLY A 800 18.96 7.68 0.53
N ILE A 801 19.08 6.34 0.57
CA ILE A 801 20.12 5.58 -0.13
C ILE A 801 19.68 5.33 -1.58
N HIS A 802 20.49 5.76 -2.53
CA HIS A 802 20.22 5.63 -3.97
C HIS A 802 21.47 5.17 -4.76
N GLY A 803 21.31 4.87 -6.05
CA GLY A 803 22.36 4.27 -6.89
C GLY A 803 23.54 5.17 -7.27
N PHE A 804 23.58 6.41 -6.78
CA PHE A 804 24.62 7.39 -7.09
C PHE A 804 25.35 7.87 -5.83
N GLY A 805 25.32 7.06 -4.77
CA GLY A 805 26.22 7.24 -3.63
C GLY A 805 27.68 6.91 -3.99
N THR A 806 28.51 6.69 -2.98
CA THR A 806 29.91 6.25 -3.17
C THR A 806 30.23 5.08 -2.26
N GLY A 807 31.16 4.22 -2.68
CA GLY A 807 31.66 3.11 -1.87
C GLY A 807 30.60 2.04 -1.58
N ILE A 808 30.51 1.59 -0.33
CA ILE A 808 29.66 0.45 0.08
C ILE A 808 28.16 0.71 -0.16
N PRO A 809 27.57 1.87 0.22
CA PRO A 809 26.16 2.14 -0.06
C PRO A 809 25.77 2.00 -1.53
N GLN A 810 26.64 2.44 -2.45
CA GLN A 810 26.40 2.33 -3.90
C GLN A 810 26.44 0.86 -4.36
N ALA A 811 27.44 0.09 -3.95
CA ALA A 811 27.56 -1.31 -4.31
C ALA A 811 26.39 -2.14 -3.77
N VAL A 812 26.01 -1.90 -2.51
CA VAL A 812 24.88 -2.55 -1.83
C VAL A 812 23.56 -2.20 -2.52
N PHE A 813 23.36 -0.92 -2.89
CA PHE A 813 22.18 -0.49 -3.64
C PHE A 813 22.05 -1.21 -4.99
N TRP A 814 23.12 -1.25 -5.80
CA TRP A 814 23.06 -1.88 -7.13
C TRP A 814 23.00 -3.41 -7.08
N CYS A 815 23.45 -4.03 -5.99
CA CYS A 815 23.14 -5.43 -5.70
C CYS A 815 21.63 -5.62 -5.47
N TYR A 816 21.04 -4.84 -4.57
CA TYR A 816 19.60 -4.87 -4.30
C TYR A 816 18.75 -4.55 -5.54
N ALA A 817 19.11 -3.52 -6.31
CA ALA A 817 18.37 -3.10 -7.50
C ALA A 817 18.26 -4.22 -8.55
N ARG A 818 19.29 -5.06 -8.68
CA ARG A 818 19.25 -6.25 -9.55
C ARG A 818 18.33 -7.34 -8.99
N MET A 819 18.31 -7.53 -7.67
CA MET A 819 17.39 -8.46 -7.00
C MET A 819 15.92 -8.01 -7.17
N ASP A 820 15.66 -6.71 -7.03
CA ASP A 820 14.35 -6.08 -7.24
C ASP A 820 13.90 -6.19 -8.70
N LEU A 821 14.80 -5.96 -9.65
CA LEU A 821 14.54 -6.20 -11.08
C LEU A 821 14.16 -7.66 -11.36
N CYS A 822 14.87 -8.63 -10.78
CA CYS A 822 14.52 -10.04 -10.95
C CYS A 822 13.11 -10.35 -10.42
N ALA A 823 12.72 -9.79 -9.27
CA ALA A 823 11.37 -9.93 -8.74
C ALA A 823 10.33 -9.31 -9.68
N ALA A 824 10.59 -8.12 -10.24
CA ALA A 824 9.69 -7.48 -11.20
C ALA A 824 9.52 -8.27 -12.51
N ILE A 825 10.58 -8.92 -13.03
CA ILE A 825 10.48 -9.79 -14.21
C ILE A 825 9.66 -11.05 -13.89
N ILE A 826 9.83 -11.64 -12.70
CA ILE A 826 9.05 -12.83 -12.26
C ILE A 826 7.55 -12.52 -12.18
N SER A 827 7.18 -11.28 -11.84
CA SER A 827 5.78 -10.85 -11.78
C SER A 827 5.10 -10.71 -13.15
N GLU A 828 5.83 -10.84 -14.26
CA GLU A 828 5.28 -10.84 -15.64
C GLU A 828 4.32 -9.66 -15.92
N GLY A 829 4.65 -8.48 -15.37
CA GLY A 829 3.86 -7.25 -15.52
C GLY A 829 2.69 -7.09 -14.54
N GLU A 830 2.50 -7.98 -13.57
CA GLU A 830 1.51 -7.78 -12.49
C GLU A 830 1.98 -6.75 -11.46
N GLN A 831 3.31 -6.61 -11.29
CA GLN A 831 3.92 -5.73 -10.30
C GLN A 831 5.17 -5.03 -10.88
N SER A 832 5.42 -3.79 -10.46
CA SER A 832 6.66 -3.05 -10.76
C SER A 832 7.72 -3.29 -9.66
N SER A 833 8.84 -2.56 -9.67
CA SER A 833 9.88 -2.65 -8.62
C SER A 833 9.29 -2.40 -7.22
N VAL A 834 9.92 -2.96 -6.20
CA VAL A 834 9.61 -2.74 -4.78
C VAL A 834 9.95 -1.33 -4.38
N LEU A 835 11.20 -0.91 -4.62
CA LEU A 835 11.60 0.47 -4.42
C LEU A 835 11.16 1.28 -5.64
N ALA A 836 10.40 2.35 -5.42
CA ALA A 836 9.95 3.23 -6.50
C ALA A 836 11.13 3.73 -7.33
N LEU A 837 11.02 3.66 -8.66
CA LEU A 837 12.10 3.99 -9.58
C LEU A 837 12.67 5.42 -9.37
N ASN A 838 11.83 6.39 -8.99
CA ASN A 838 12.30 7.74 -8.64
C ASN A 838 13.34 7.75 -7.51
N ASN A 839 13.23 6.81 -6.57
CA ASN A 839 14.14 6.70 -5.42
C ASN A 839 15.46 6.00 -5.77
N TRP A 840 15.63 5.53 -7.01
CA TRP A 840 16.91 4.98 -7.48
C TRP A 840 17.88 6.08 -7.92
N LEU A 841 17.35 7.27 -8.19
CA LEU A 841 18.07 8.46 -8.61
C LEU A 841 18.20 9.45 -7.44
N PRO A 842 19.15 10.40 -7.50
CA PRO A 842 19.15 11.54 -6.58
C PRO A 842 17.85 12.33 -6.69
N SER A 843 17.34 12.88 -5.58
CA SER A 843 16.02 13.53 -5.48
C SER A 843 15.82 14.73 -6.41
N ASN A 844 16.90 15.31 -6.93
CA ASN A 844 16.89 16.42 -7.89
C ASN A 844 16.93 15.99 -9.37
N ILE A 845 16.99 14.69 -9.66
CA ILE A 845 17.12 14.14 -11.01
C ILE A 845 15.81 13.44 -11.41
N ASN A 846 15.28 13.81 -12.57
CA ASN A 846 14.10 13.16 -13.14
C ASN A 846 14.48 12.08 -14.19
N PHE A 847 13.49 11.34 -14.70
CA PHE A 847 13.72 10.23 -15.63
C PHE A 847 14.38 10.67 -16.94
N SER A 848 14.07 11.85 -17.48
CA SER A 848 14.67 12.32 -18.73
C SER A 848 16.14 12.70 -18.58
N GLN A 849 16.58 13.04 -17.36
CA GLN A 849 17.97 13.35 -17.02
C GLN A 849 18.79 12.11 -16.64
N ALA A 850 18.14 11.00 -16.27
CA ALA A 850 18.81 9.79 -15.78
C ALA A 850 19.87 9.25 -16.75
N GLY A 851 19.56 9.18 -18.05
CA GLY A 851 20.50 8.67 -19.05
C GLY A 851 21.80 9.46 -19.12
N ASN A 852 21.74 10.79 -18.98
CA ASN A 852 22.93 11.64 -18.94
C ASN A 852 23.75 11.39 -17.67
N LEU A 853 23.08 11.19 -16.54
CA LEU A 853 23.73 10.92 -15.26
C LEU A 853 24.52 9.60 -15.27
N PHE A 854 23.97 8.53 -15.84
CA PHE A 854 24.70 7.26 -16.01
C PHE A 854 25.90 7.44 -16.93
N ARG A 855 25.71 8.09 -18.09
CA ARG A 855 26.79 8.32 -19.07
C ARG A 855 27.90 9.22 -18.50
N SER A 856 27.56 10.21 -17.69
CA SER A 856 28.55 11.15 -17.13
C SER A 856 29.46 10.50 -16.09
N SER A 857 29.11 9.32 -15.55
CA SER A 857 29.99 8.60 -14.62
C SER A 857 31.30 8.15 -15.29
N GLY A 858 31.27 7.88 -16.60
CA GLY A 858 32.42 7.37 -17.36
C GLY A 858 32.88 5.95 -16.99
N MET A 859 32.24 5.30 -16.01
CA MET A 859 32.67 4.00 -15.51
C MET A 859 31.85 2.85 -16.15
N PRO A 860 32.50 1.77 -16.64
CA PRO A 860 31.81 0.66 -17.29
C PRO A 860 30.76 -0.06 -16.40
N ASP A 861 31.01 -0.16 -15.08
CA ASP A 861 30.04 -0.73 -14.14
C ASP A 861 28.79 0.13 -13.98
N MET A 862 28.93 1.46 -13.88
CA MET A 862 27.79 2.37 -13.86
C MET A 862 27.03 2.37 -15.18
N TYR A 863 27.73 2.19 -16.31
CA TYR A 863 27.07 1.96 -17.60
C TYR A 863 26.32 0.62 -17.64
N ALA A 864 26.84 -0.42 -16.98
CA ALA A 864 26.12 -1.68 -16.80
C ALA A 864 24.88 -1.49 -15.90
N ASN A 865 24.99 -0.74 -14.80
CA ASN A 865 23.86 -0.38 -13.93
C ASN A 865 22.77 0.41 -14.68
N TYR A 866 23.13 1.19 -15.71
CA TYR A 866 22.15 1.83 -16.60
C TYR A 866 21.25 0.80 -17.32
N SER A 867 21.78 -0.37 -17.68
CA SER A 867 20.95 -1.46 -18.27
C SER A 867 19.94 -2.02 -17.28
N VAL A 868 20.28 -2.11 -15.98
CA VAL A 868 19.35 -2.51 -14.90
C VAL A 868 18.22 -1.50 -14.80
N TRP A 869 18.56 -0.21 -14.79
CA TRP A 869 17.60 0.89 -14.76
C TRP A 869 16.63 0.86 -15.95
N LEU A 870 17.16 0.70 -17.17
CA LEU A 870 16.35 0.63 -18.38
C LEU A 870 15.42 -0.59 -18.40
N CYS A 871 15.91 -1.75 -17.97
CA CYS A 871 15.11 -2.96 -17.85
C CYS A 871 14.00 -2.81 -16.78
N ALA A 872 14.31 -2.18 -15.65
CA ALA A 872 13.32 -1.89 -14.60
C ALA A 872 12.24 -0.92 -15.09
N ARG A 873 12.62 0.08 -15.90
CA ARG A 873 11.65 0.95 -16.59
C ARG A 873 10.79 0.19 -17.59
N ALA A 874 11.34 -0.80 -18.31
CA ALA A 874 10.56 -1.65 -19.20
C ALA A 874 9.52 -2.47 -18.42
N CYS A 875 9.92 -3.09 -17.30
CA CYS A 875 8.98 -3.78 -16.39
C CYS A 875 7.89 -2.83 -15.85
N HIS A 876 8.26 -1.60 -15.45
CA HIS A 876 7.31 -0.59 -14.99
C HIS A 876 6.31 -0.18 -16.07
N LEU A 877 6.77 -0.05 -17.32
CA LEU A 877 5.92 0.27 -18.45
C LEU A 877 4.94 -0.87 -18.75
N SER A 878 5.39 -2.13 -18.75
CA SER A 878 4.53 -3.31 -18.89
C SER A 878 3.49 -3.39 -17.77
N TRP A 879 3.88 -3.11 -16.52
CA TRP A 879 2.95 -3.04 -15.39
C TRP A 879 1.88 -1.96 -15.57
N THR A 880 2.30 -0.76 -16.01
CA THR A 880 1.38 0.35 -16.28
C THR A 880 0.39 -0.04 -17.39
N GLN A 881 0.86 -0.73 -18.43
CA GLN A 881 0.01 -1.23 -19.51
C GLN A 881 -0.99 -2.28 -19.02
N ASN A 882 -0.57 -3.26 -18.24
CA ASN A 882 -1.46 -4.31 -17.73
C ASN A 882 -2.52 -3.74 -16.80
N LYS A 883 -2.15 -2.81 -15.91
CA LYS A 883 -3.10 -2.08 -15.07
C LYS A 883 -4.13 -1.31 -15.90
N GLN A 884 -3.72 -0.79 -17.07
CA GLN A 884 -4.59 -0.07 -18.00
C GLN A 884 -5.39 -0.98 -18.94
N GLN A 885 -4.93 -2.17 -19.32
CA GLN A 885 -5.73 -3.12 -20.12
C GLN A 885 -6.94 -3.64 -19.32
N HIS A 886 -6.86 -3.60 -17.99
CA HIS A 886 -7.99 -3.83 -17.09
C HIS A 886 -8.95 -2.62 -17.00
N ASP A 887 -8.53 -1.43 -17.44
CA ASP A 887 -9.33 -0.19 -17.52
C ASP A 887 -9.71 0.10 -18.99
N GLN A 888 -10.92 -0.29 -19.44
CA GLN A 888 -11.37 -0.17 -20.86
C GLN A 888 -11.64 1.27 -21.37
N ASP A 889 -10.75 2.24 -21.16
CA ASP A 889 -10.87 3.59 -21.72
C ASP A 889 -9.68 3.92 -22.65
N GLY A 890 -9.97 4.06 -23.95
CA GLY A 890 -8.99 4.37 -25.01
C GLY A 890 -8.30 5.75 -24.94
N ALA A 891 -8.54 6.53 -23.89
CA ALA A 891 -7.98 7.89 -23.71
C ALA A 891 -6.49 7.91 -23.29
N PHE A 892 -5.91 6.78 -22.89
CA PHE A 892 -4.53 6.68 -22.38
C PHE A 892 -3.52 6.06 -23.36
N GLN A 893 -3.92 5.74 -24.60
CA GLN A 893 -2.98 5.17 -25.58
C GLN A 893 -1.84 6.14 -25.94
N GLU A 894 -2.13 7.44 -26.13
CA GLU A 894 -1.13 8.43 -26.55
C GLU A 894 0.02 8.59 -25.53
N PRO A 895 -0.22 8.80 -24.22
CA PRO A 895 0.85 8.83 -23.20
C PRO A 895 1.67 7.54 -23.11
N PHE A 896 1.04 6.38 -23.28
CA PHE A 896 1.72 5.08 -23.27
C PHE A 896 2.62 4.92 -24.51
N ILE A 897 2.11 5.22 -25.71
CA ILE A 897 2.86 5.16 -26.97
C ILE A 897 4.09 6.07 -26.89
N HIS A 898 3.93 7.29 -26.37
CA HIS A 898 5.04 8.22 -26.19
C HIS A 898 6.11 7.66 -25.24
N SER A 899 5.68 7.14 -24.08
CA SER A 899 6.57 6.56 -23.07
C SER A 899 7.31 5.33 -23.60
N TRP A 900 6.61 4.49 -24.37
CA TRP A 900 7.18 3.33 -25.04
C TRP A 900 8.23 3.74 -26.06
N HIS A 901 7.92 4.72 -26.93
CA HIS A 901 8.84 5.19 -27.96
C HIS A 901 10.10 5.83 -27.35
N GLN A 902 9.92 6.67 -26.32
CA GLN A 902 11.05 7.27 -25.61
C GLN A 902 11.95 6.19 -24.99
N LEU A 903 11.37 5.23 -24.28
CA LEU A 903 12.15 4.16 -23.64
C LEU A 903 12.82 3.24 -24.68
N TRP A 904 12.14 2.94 -25.79
CA TRP A 904 12.71 2.18 -26.90
C TRP A 904 13.95 2.87 -27.47
N LEU A 905 13.88 4.18 -27.71
CA LEU A 905 15.02 4.98 -28.16
C LEU A 905 16.15 4.94 -27.12
N GLU A 906 15.86 5.19 -25.84
CA GLU A 906 16.87 5.18 -24.79
C GLU A 906 17.60 3.83 -24.67
N VAL A 907 16.87 2.71 -24.77
CA VAL A 907 17.43 1.34 -24.78
C VAL A 907 18.35 1.13 -25.97
N HIS A 908 18.02 1.66 -27.15
CA HIS A 908 18.87 1.55 -28.33
C HIS A 908 20.07 2.49 -28.29
N THR A 909 19.90 3.70 -27.74
CA THR A 909 21.01 4.62 -27.46
C THR A 909 22.00 4.00 -26.50
N TRP A 910 21.54 3.30 -25.45
CA TRP A 910 22.42 2.53 -24.57
C TRP A 910 23.27 1.51 -25.35
N ALA A 911 22.66 0.78 -26.29
CA ALA A 911 23.41 -0.17 -27.09
C ALA A 911 24.41 0.53 -28.03
N GLN A 912 24.04 1.63 -28.67
CA GLN A 912 24.92 2.35 -29.59
C GLN A 912 26.12 3.00 -28.87
N ASP A 913 25.85 3.62 -27.72
CA ASP A 913 26.83 4.42 -26.97
C ASP A 913 27.62 3.60 -25.95
N ARG A 914 27.44 2.26 -25.91
CA ARG A 914 28.13 1.43 -24.92
C ARG A 914 29.65 1.52 -25.07
N PRO A 915 30.41 1.63 -23.95
CA PRO A 915 31.87 1.61 -23.97
C PRO A 915 32.43 0.36 -24.66
N ASP A 916 33.68 0.43 -25.14
CA ASP A 916 34.32 -0.68 -25.84
C ASP A 916 34.43 -1.94 -24.97
N GLU A 917 34.61 -1.78 -23.66
CA GLU A 917 34.62 -2.87 -22.68
C GLU A 917 33.28 -3.60 -22.57
N MET A 918 32.19 -2.95 -22.99
CA MET A 918 30.83 -3.49 -22.99
C MET A 918 30.41 -4.08 -24.34
N ARG A 919 31.31 -4.05 -25.34
CA ARG A 919 31.09 -4.63 -26.68
C ARG A 919 31.58 -6.07 -26.74
N GLU A 920 30.99 -6.82 -27.66
CA GLU A 920 31.37 -8.20 -27.96
C GLU A 920 32.80 -8.25 -28.52
N LEU A 921 33.60 -9.20 -28.03
CA LEU A 921 34.95 -9.45 -28.55
C LEU A 921 34.91 -10.23 -29.87
N GLU A 922 34.03 -11.23 -29.92
CA GLU A 922 33.88 -12.11 -31.07
C GLU A 922 32.41 -12.46 -31.27
N LEU A 923 32.00 -12.46 -32.53
CA LEU A 923 30.68 -12.87 -32.97
C LEU A 923 30.85 -13.98 -34.01
N GLY A 924 30.56 -15.22 -33.60
CA GLY A 924 30.60 -16.39 -34.46
C GLY A 924 29.21 -16.84 -34.92
N VAL A 925 29.10 -17.26 -36.17
CA VAL A 925 27.94 -18.00 -36.71
C VAL A 925 28.39 -19.45 -36.89
N ASN A 926 27.57 -20.44 -36.51
CA ASN A 926 27.94 -21.86 -36.69
C ASN A 926 28.01 -22.22 -38.18
N GLU A 927 29.22 -22.36 -38.71
CA GLU A 927 29.44 -22.73 -40.12
C GLU A 927 29.51 -24.26 -40.35
N SER A 928 29.59 -25.08 -39.30
CA SER A 928 29.64 -26.55 -39.44
C SER A 928 28.25 -27.20 -39.43
N GLN A 929 27.75 -27.56 -40.61
CA GLN A 929 26.49 -28.29 -40.84
C GLN A 929 26.43 -29.71 -40.24
N SER A 930 27.39 -30.14 -39.42
CA SER A 930 27.44 -31.48 -38.81
C SER A 930 27.11 -31.53 -37.31
N GLN A 931 27.05 -30.39 -36.62
CA GLN A 931 26.44 -30.26 -35.29
C GLN A 931 25.74 -28.89 -35.25
N CYS A 932 24.41 -28.91 -35.22
CA CYS A 932 23.53 -27.74 -35.23
C CYS A 932 23.75 -26.88 -33.99
N GLY A 933 24.74 -25.99 -34.00
CA GLY A 933 24.89 -25.04 -32.92
C GLY A 933 23.76 -24.01 -33.00
N THR A 934 22.86 -24.10 -32.04
CA THR A 934 21.49 -23.60 -32.12
C THR A 934 21.37 -22.09 -31.90
N PHE A 935 22.38 -21.50 -31.26
CA PHE A 935 22.45 -20.08 -30.92
C PHE A 935 23.79 -19.48 -31.37
N PRO A 936 23.88 -18.16 -31.61
CA PRO A 936 25.14 -17.50 -31.97
C PRO A 936 26.16 -17.53 -30.82
N PHE A 937 27.45 -17.58 -31.16
CA PHE A 937 28.51 -17.40 -30.18
C PHE A 937 28.78 -15.91 -29.99
N ILE A 938 28.68 -15.44 -28.74
CA ILE A 938 28.82 -14.02 -28.40
C ILE A 938 29.67 -13.91 -27.14
N LEU A 939 30.95 -13.63 -27.33
CA LEU A 939 31.93 -13.58 -26.25
C LEU A 939 32.11 -12.14 -25.76
N PHE A 940 32.11 -11.95 -24.45
CA PHE A 940 32.42 -10.66 -23.82
C PHE A 940 33.66 -10.78 -22.94
N SER A 941 34.38 -9.67 -22.77
CA SER A 941 35.60 -9.59 -21.97
C SER A 941 35.35 -9.50 -20.46
N ALA A 942 34.18 -9.00 -20.05
CA ALA A 942 33.89 -8.65 -18.66
C ALA A 942 32.52 -9.16 -18.17
N PRO A 943 32.38 -9.55 -16.88
CA PRO A 943 31.10 -9.97 -16.29
C PRO A 943 29.98 -8.93 -16.41
N CYS A 944 30.31 -7.65 -16.22
CA CYS A 944 29.34 -6.56 -16.36
C CYS A 944 28.80 -6.45 -17.78
N ALA A 945 29.65 -6.65 -18.80
CA ALA A 945 29.27 -6.65 -20.20
C ALA A 945 28.34 -7.82 -20.54
N ILE A 946 28.63 -9.03 -20.02
CA ILE A 946 27.80 -10.23 -20.24
C ILE A 946 26.35 -9.94 -19.82
N SER A 947 26.14 -9.59 -18.55
CA SER A 947 24.78 -9.44 -18.05
C SER A 947 24.11 -8.13 -18.45
N ALA A 948 24.84 -7.06 -18.71
CA ALA A 948 24.21 -5.83 -19.20
C ALA A 948 23.66 -6.01 -20.63
N ASN A 949 24.39 -6.74 -21.49
CA ASN A 949 23.89 -7.05 -22.83
C ASN A 949 22.73 -8.07 -22.80
N GLN A 950 22.72 -9.00 -21.83
CA GLN A 950 21.52 -9.82 -21.57
C GLN A 950 20.33 -8.93 -21.20
N LEU A 951 20.50 -7.99 -20.26
CA LEU A 951 19.44 -7.06 -19.83
C LEU A 951 18.98 -6.10 -20.93
N TYR A 952 19.88 -5.68 -21.83
CA TYR A 952 19.50 -4.93 -23.03
C TYR A 952 18.52 -5.74 -23.90
N HIS A 953 18.86 -6.98 -24.23
CA HIS A 953 17.97 -7.83 -25.01
C HIS A 953 16.69 -8.19 -24.26
N THR A 954 16.76 -8.38 -22.94
CA THR A 954 15.58 -8.55 -22.09
C THR A 954 14.65 -7.33 -22.14
N SER A 955 15.21 -6.12 -22.07
CA SER A 955 14.45 -4.86 -22.19
C SER A 955 13.77 -4.77 -23.56
N CYS A 956 14.46 -5.16 -24.64
CA CYS A 956 13.87 -5.22 -25.97
C CYS A 956 12.71 -6.22 -26.05
N ILE A 957 12.83 -7.42 -25.47
CA ILE A 957 11.73 -8.40 -25.45
C ILE A 957 10.51 -7.84 -24.70
N LEU A 958 10.70 -7.28 -23.50
CA LEU A 958 9.62 -6.69 -22.69
C LEU A 958 8.91 -5.53 -23.41
N LEU A 959 9.68 -4.69 -24.11
CA LEU A 959 9.12 -3.61 -24.92
C LEU A 959 8.39 -4.15 -26.15
N LEU A 960 8.91 -5.18 -26.81
CA LEU A 960 8.23 -5.78 -27.97
C LEU A 960 6.93 -6.50 -27.56
N GLU A 961 6.89 -7.14 -26.39
CA GLU A 961 5.67 -7.71 -25.79
C GLU A 961 4.59 -6.64 -25.54
N SER A 962 5.02 -5.46 -25.09
CA SER A 962 4.15 -4.32 -24.79
C SER A 962 3.95 -3.35 -25.96
N LYS A 963 4.46 -3.69 -27.17
CA LYS A 963 4.54 -2.77 -28.30
C LYS A 963 3.15 -2.30 -28.76
N PRO A 964 2.93 -0.98 -28.85
CA PRO A 964 1.70 -0.45 -29.43
C PRO A 964 1.43 -0.95 -30.87
N ALA A 965 0.15 -1.16 -31.18
CA ALA A 965 -0.28 -1.59 -32.51
C ALA A 965 0.02 -0.55 -33.62
N SER A 966 0.06 0.74 -33.26
CA SER A 966 0.39 1.84 -34.17
C SER A 966 1.85 1.83 -34.67
N ILE A 967 2.73 1.10 -34.01
CA ILE A 967 4.16 1.02 -34.37
C ILE A 967 4.36 -0.16 -35.33
N ASP A 968 4.70 0.15 -36.58
CA ASP A 968 5.00 -0.86 -37.59
C ASP A 968 6.32 -1.57 -37.27
N SER A 969 6.27 -2.88 -37.03
CA SER A 969 7.45 -3.70 -36.74
C SER A 969 8.53 -3.64 -37.83
N ARG A 970 8.15 -3.30 -39.08
CA ARG A 970 9.10 -3.16 -40.20
C ARG A 970 10.04 -1.97 -40.05
N THR A 971 9.63 -0.91 -39.35
CA THR A 971 10.48 0.27 -39.13
C THR A 971 11.57 0.03 -38.09
N LEU A 972 11.42 -1.01 -37.26
CA LEU A 972 12.36 -1.38 -36.20
C LEU A 972 13.54 -2.25 -36.70
N GLY A 973 13.51 -2.67 -37.97
CA GLY A 973 14.55 -3.50 -38.57
C GLY A 973 14.79 -4.81 -37.81
N ARG A 974 16.05 -5.26 -37.73
CA ARG A 974 16.42 -6.52 -37.07
C ARG A 974 16.11 -6.50 -35.56
N SER A 975 16.22 -5.35 -34.91
CA SER A 975 15.90 -5.16 -33.50
C SER A 975 14.39 -5.24 -33.21
N GLY A 976 13.53 -5.24 -34.23
CA GLY A 976 12.10 -5.51 -34.07
C GLY A 976 11.76 -6.99 -33.85
N SER A 977 12.74 -7.91 -33.95
CA SER A 977 12.51 -9.35 -33.85
C SER A 977 12.74 -9.86 -32.42
N VAL A 978 11.66 -10.30 -31.77
CA VAL A 978 11.72 -10.93 -30.44
C VAL A 978 12.61 -12.19 -30.45
N ILE A 979 12.48 -13.01 -31.49
CA ILE A 979 13.28 -14.24 -31.66
C ILE A 979 14.77 -13.90 -31.79
N TRP A 980 15.11 -12.82 -32.51
CA TRP A 980 16.49 -12.39 -32.60
C TRP A 980 17.07 -12.06 -31.23
N HIS A 981 16.34 -11.32 -30.40
CA HIS A 981 16.74 -11.02 -29.01
C HIS A 981 16.82 -12.28 -28.14
N ALA A 982 15.86 -13.20 -28.26
CA ALA A 982 15.86 -14.48 -27.53
C ALA A 982 17.12 -15.31 -27.84
N HIS A 983 17.52 -15.38 -29.11
CA HIS A 983 18.72 -16.09 -29.54
C HIS A 983 19.99 -15.43 -29.03
N ARG A 984 20.01 -14.09 -28.92
CA ARG A 984 21.13 -13.38 -28.31
C ARG A 984 21.25 -13.70 -26.83
N ILE A 985 20.16 -13.67 -26.06
CA ILE A 985 20.19 -14.03 -24.63
C ILE A 985 20.73 -15.46 -24.44
N CYS A 986 20.23 -16.42 -25.22
CA CYS A 986 20.70 -17.81 -25.13
C CYS A 986 22.18 -17.94 -25.56
N GLY A 987 22.57 -17.30 -26.65
CA GLY A 987 23.95 -17.29 -27.16
C GLY A 987 24.95 -16.70 -26.18
N ILE A 988 24.61 -15.55 -25.56
CA ILE A 988 25.44 -14.93 -24.52
C ILE A 988 25.59 -15.88 -23.32
N SER A 989 24.49 -16.48 -22.87
CA SER A 989 24.48 -17.35 -21.69
C SER A 989 25.25 -18.67 -21.92
N LEU A 990 25.27 -19.19 -23.15
CA LEU A 990 26.01 -20.40 -23.51
C LEU A 990 27.50 -20.14 -23.73
N THR A 991 27.85 -19.00 -24.34
CA THR A 991 29.25 -18.68 -24.71
C THR A 991 30.08 -18.31 -23.49
N ASN A 992 29.48 -17.64 -22.50
CA ASN A 992 30.21 -17.07 -21.38
C ASN A 992 30.07 -17.95 -20.11
N SER A 993 31.19 -18.40 -19.54
CA SER A 993 31.23 -19.35 -18.43
C SER A 993 31.28 -18.72 -17.03
N HIS A 994 31.20 -17.39 -16.93
CA HIS A 994 31.28 -16.71 -15.64
C HIS A 994 30.03 -17.02 -14.79
N HIS A 995 30.19 -17.81 -13.73
CA HIS A 995 29.09 -18.26 -12.89
C HIS A 995 28.34 -17.10 -12.21
N GLY A 996 29.05 -15.99 -11.95
CA GLY A 996 28.53 -14.67 -11.54
C GLY A 996 27.38 -14.12 -12.41
N CYS A 997 27.40 -14.46 -13.71
CA CYS A 997 26.43 -13.99 -14.71
C CYS A 997 25.33 -15.03 -14.97
N LEU A 998 25.59 -16.30 -14.67
CA LEU A 998 24.70 -17.41 -14.93
C LEU A 998 23.44 -17.37 -14.05
N ASN A 999 23.57 -16.99 -12.77
CA ASN A 999 22.41 -16.76 -11.90
C ASN A 999 21.55 -15.59 -12.41
N ASN A 1000 22.16 -14.50 -12.88
CA ASN A 1000 21.44 -13.36 -13.45
C ASN A 1000 20.80 -13.67 -14.81
N ALA A 1001 21.24 -14.74 -15.48
CA ALA A 1001 20.66 -15.19 -16.75
C ALA A 1001 19.32 -15.93 -16.59
N ILE A 1002 18.96 -16.40 -15.38
CA ILE A 1002 17.75 -17.22 -15.15
C ILE A 1002 16.47 -16.54 -15.68
N GLN A 1003 16.24 -15.27 -15.35
CA GLN A 1003 15.04 -14.56 -15.80
C GLN A 1003 15.11 -14.11 -17.28
N PRO A 1004 16.25 -13.60 -17.80
CA PRO A 1004 16.44 -13.41 -19.24
C PRO A 1004 16.17 -14.67 -20.06
N LEU A 1005 16.66 -15.83 -19.63
CA LEU A 1005 16.46 -17.12 -20.30
C LEU A 1005 14.99 -17.56 -20.26
N TRP A 1006 14.27 -17.24 -19.20
CA TRP A 1006 12.82 -17.50 -19.13
C TRP A 1006 12.09 -16.72 -20.22
N LEU A 1007 12.34 -15.41 -20.30
CA LEU A 1007 11.74 -14.55 -21.32
C LEU A 1007 12.11 -14.98 -22.73
N ALA A 1008 13.38 -15.32 -22.97
CA ALA A 1008 13.84 -15.84 -24.26
C ALA A 1008 13.16 -17.18 -24.61
N GLY A 1009 13.05 -18.08 -23.64
CA GLY A 1009 12.52 -19.43 -23.81
C GLY A 1009 11.07 -19.46 -24.31
N LYS A 1010 10.25 -18.47 -23.94
CA LYS A 1010 8.86 -18.32 -24.40
C LYS A 1010 8.73 -18.25 -25.93
N TYR A 1011 9.79 -17.84 -26.62
CA TYR A 1011 9.81 -17.59 -28.06
C TYR A 1011 10.60 -18.61 -28.87
N LEU A 1012 11.17 -19.62 -28.20
CA LEU A 1012 11.83 -20.74 -28.85
C LEU A 1012 10.77 -21.74 -29.30
N SER A 1013 11.03 -22.38 -30.43
CA SER A 1013 10.08 -23.34 -31.03
C SER A 1013 10.74 -24.64 -31.44
N HIS A 1014 12.05 -24.66 -31.64
CA HIS A 1014 12.74 -25.84 -32.11
C HIS A 1014 13.15 -26.75 -30.94
N PRO A 1015 12.91 -28.08 -30.97
CA PRO A 1015 13.25 -28.99 -29.87
C PRO A 1015 14.73 -28.95 -29.44
N VAL A 1016 15.65 -28.70 -30.39
CA VAL A 1016 17.08 -28.54 -30.10
C VAL A 1016 17.37 -27.27 -29.29
N GLU A 1017 16.62 -26.18 -29.54
CA GLU A 1017 16.69 -24.95 -28.74
C GLU A 1017 16.18 -25.21 -27.33
N HIS A 1018 15.06 -25.93 -27.21
CA HIS A 1018 14.47 -26.31 -25.93
C HIS A 1018 15.46 -27.14 -25.09
N LYS A 1019 16.08 -28.16 -25.69
CA LYS A 1019 17.10 -29.00 -25.03
C LYS A 1019 18.28 -28.15 -24.55
N SER A 1020 18.81 -27.27 -25.40
CA SER A 1020 19.92 -26.38 -25.05
C SER A 1020 19.61 -25.47 -23.85
N VAL A 1021 18.39 -24.93 -23.77
CA VAL A 1021 17.95 -24.10 -22.64
C VAL A 1021 17.71 -24.94 -21.37
N ILE A 1022 17.15 -26.13 -21.49
CA ILE A 1022 16.98 -27.08 -20.36
C ILE A 1022 18.34 -27.46 -19.76
N ASP A 1023 19.31 -27.80 -20.61
CA ASP A 1023 20.67 -28.14 -20.21
C ASP A 1023 21.35 -26.96 -19.52
N LEU A 1024 21.12 -25.74 -20.03
CA LEU A 1024 21.63 -24.51 -19.44
C LEU A 1024 21.03 -24.24 -18.05
N TYR A 1025 19.72 -24.39 -17.85
CA TYR A 1025 19.11 -24.25 -16.51
C TYR A 1025 19.67 -25.28 -15.51
N SER A 1026 19.83 -26.52 -15.95
CA SER A 1026 20.42 -27.59 -15.14
C SER A 1026 21.87 -27.26 -14.77
N LYS A 1027 22.64 -26.72 -15.72
CA LYS A 1027 24.01 -26.21 -15.49
C LYS A 1027 24.03 -25.05 -14.49
N ILE A 1028 23.13 -24.08 -14.63
CA ILE A 1028 23.04 -22.93 -13.71
C ILE A 1028 22.78 -23.41 -12.29
N GLU A 1029 21.79 -24.28 -12.08
CA GLU A 1029 21.44 -24.78 -10.74
C GLU A 1029 22.57 -25.59 -10.11
N ASN A 1030 23.20 -26.47 -10.89
CA ASN A 1030 24.32 -27.29 -10.39
C ASN A 1030 25.58 -26.45 -10.06
N ILE A 1031 25.88 -25.42 -10.85
CA ILE A 1031 27.05 -24.56 -10.63
C ILE A 1031 26.78 -23.55 -9.51
N THR A 1032 25.62 -22.92 -9.49
CA THR A 1032 25.41 -21.75 -8.61
C THR A 1032 24.66 -22.10 -7.33
N GLY A 1033 23.94 -23.22 -7.28
CA GLY A 1033 23.01 -23.56 -6.20
C GLY A 1033 21.68 -22.80 -6.26
N TRP A 1034 21.53 -21.79 -7.15
CA TRP A 1034 20.28 -21.08 -7.35
C TRP A 1034 19.23 -21.98 -8.01
N SER A 1035 18.01 -21.96 -7.47
CA SER A 1035 16.88 -22.71 -8.05
C SER A 1035 16.53 -22.15 -9.43
N ALA A 1036 16.75 -22.96 -10.45
CA ALA A 1036 16.58 -22.57 -11.85
C ALA A 1036 15.72 -23.60 -12.62
N THR A 1037 15.76 -24.87 -12.20
CA THR A 1037 15.03 -25.98 -12.84
C THR A 1037 13.52 -25.85 -12.77
N TRP A 1038 12.98 -25.09 -11.81
CA TRP A 1038 11.53 -24.81 -11.76
C TRP A 1038 11.02 -24.10 -13.03
N ARG A 1039 11.86 -23.27 -13.68
CA ARG A 1039 11.52 -22.63 -14.97
C ARG A 1039 11.45 -23.63 -16.13
N ILE A 1040 12.15 -24.77 -16.05
CA ILE A 1040 12.05 -25.84 -17.05
C ILE A 1040 10.62 -26.35 -17.12
N ARG A 1041 9.97 -26.55 -15.97
CA ARG A 1041 8.57 -27.02 -15.92
C ARG A 1041 7.62 -26.03 -16.59
N ASP A 1042 7.82 -24.74 -16.33
CA ASP A 1042 6.98 -23.68 -16.89
C ASP A 1042 7.19 -23.57 -18.40
N LEU A 1043 8.44 -23.65 -18.89
CA LEU A 1043 8.75 -23.64 -20.32
C LEU A 1043 8.22 -24.89 -21.04
N ARG A 1044 8.36 -26.08 -20.43
CA ARG A 1044 7.83 -27.32 -21.02
C ARG A 1044 6.32 -27.25 -21.25
N ARG A 1045 5.59 -26.66 -20.30
CA ARG A 1045 4.17 -26.41 -20.44
C ARG A 1045 3.87 -25.45 -21.59
N LEU A 1046 4.64 -24.37 -21.73
CA LEU A 1046 4.49 -23.42 -22.84
C LEU A 1046 4.81 -24.03 -24.21
N TRP A 1047 5.81 -24.92 -24.28
CA TRP A 1047 6.19 -25.63 -25.49
C TRP A 1047 5.25 -26.79 -25.85
N GLY A 1048 4.25 -27.09 -25.00
CA GLY A 1048 3.25 -28.12 -25.27
C GLY A 1048 3.69 -29.54 -24.97
N TYR A 1049 4.72 -29.76 -24.14
CA TYR A 1049 5.09 -31.10 -23.69
C TYR A 1049 4.09 -31.58 -22.61
N ALA A 1050 3.40 -32.70 -22.87
CA ALA A 1050 2.58 -33.40 -21.87
C ALA A 1050 3.50 -34.06 -20.81
N GLY A 1051 2.98 -34.29 -19.60
CA GLY A 1051 3.77 -34.70 -18.43
C GLY A 1051 4.83 -35.79 -18.70
N ASP A 1052 6.04 -35.57 -18.18
CA ASP A 1052 7.22 -36.46 -18.19
C ASP A 1052 7.59 -37.20 -19.49
N ASP A 1053 7.25 -36.66 -20.66
CA ASP A 1053 7.91 -37.08 -21.90
C ASP A 1053 9.39 -36.63 -21.86
N THR A 1054 10.26 -37.60 -21.60
CA THR A 1054 11.71 -37.44 -21.63
C THR A 1054 12.19 -37.28 -23.07
N LEU A 1055 12.62 -36.07 -23.44
CA LEU A 1055 13.53 -35.87 -24.57
C LEU A 1055 14.89 -36.48 -24.18
N ASN A 1056 15.11 -37.74 -24.54
CA ASN A 1056 16.46 -38.33 -24.56
C ASN A 1056 17.40 -37.54 -25.47
#